data_AF-D6KB87-F1
#
_entry.id   AF-D6KB87-F1
#
_cell.length_a   1.000
_cell.length_b   1.000
_cell.length_c   1.000
_cell.angle_alpha   90.00
_cell.angle_beta   90.00
_cell.angle_gamma   90.00
#
_symmetry.space_group_name_H-M   'P 1'
#
loop_
_entity.id
_entity.type
_entity.pdbx_description
1 polymer ?
#
loop_
_entity_poly.entity_id
_entity_poly.type
_entity_poly.pdbx_seq_one_letter_code
_entity_poly.pdbx_strand_id
1 'polypeptide(L)'
;MDTTLQDPLVGQVLDGRYRVDARIAAGGMATVYRALDTRLDRVLALKVMHPALATDASFVERFIREAKSVARLDHPNVVQVFDQGADGSYVYLAMEYVAGCTLRDVLRERGALQPRAALDILEPVLAALGAAHRAGFVHRDMKPENVLIGDDGRVKVADFGLVRSVDTVTSTTGAVLGTVSYLAPEQIENGTAEPRVDVYACGVVLYEMLTGGKPHQGETPAQVLYRHLHEDVPPPSAAVPGLPPGLDALVAAATARDPQARPHDAVALLALARETRAALSADQLDALPPQARTDGHDNAEDRTSVIPRALTVPRPLPVSGDPVDEAALHRTSRLETPPPPPGPGPRRTGGRRPGRGVLTLVAAVLLVLGVGGGVWYINSGQFTKVPPVLGKTEAQARDRLDKAGLRVGSVQHAYSDTVQRGTIISTDPGAGARIRSHGSVALTLSDGPETVRVPDLKGMALDKARARLKKEGLEPGMVSRAFSEDVAKGAVISTDPGAGIDRRAGSAIALVVSKGRPVDVPDVTGEDLDQAKSDLADAGLEVKVAAERVNSDDDPGQVARQSPGAGGRAAEGDTVTLTLSKGPEMVEVPDVTGDSVDDAKKTLEAAGFQVDEDRGLLGLFGDTVKKQSVDGGDRAPKGSTITITIR
;
A
#
# COMPACT_ATOMS: atom_id res chain seq x y z
N MET A 1 -22.68 13.50 13.86
CA MET A 1 -22.64 12.02 13.97
C MET A 1 -22.52 11.46 12.57
N ASP A 2 -21.35 10.96 12.23
CA ASP A 2 -20.99 10.55 10.87
C ASP A 2 -21.05 9.02 10.78
N THR A 3 -22.15 8.49 10.25
CA THR A 3 -22.38 7.04 10.08
C THR A 3 -21.66 6.54 8.83
N THR A 4 -20.33 6.54 8.85
CA THR A 4 -19.52 5.90 7.81
C THR A 4 -19.36 4.42 8.15
N LEU A 5 -20.06 3.55 7.40
CA LEU A 5 -19.81 2.11 7.20
C LEU A 5 -19.12 1.38 8.37
N GLN A 6 -19.88 0.89 9.35
CA GLN A 6 -19.38 -0.08 10.31
C GLN A 6 -18.79 -1.28 9.56
N ASP A 7 -17.54 -1.62 9.87
CA ASP A 7 -16.88 -2.82 9.36
C ASP A 7 -17.71 -4.04 9.83
N PRO A 8 -18.24 -4.86 8.91
CA PRO A 8 -19.27 -5.85 9.25
C PRO A 8 -18.80 -6.90 10.25
N LEU A 9 -17.48 -7.13 10.34
CA LEU A 9 -16.89 -8.14 11.21
C LEU A 9 -16.61 -7.63 12.62
N VAL A 10 -16.49 -6.32 12.85
CA VAL A 10 -16.16 -5.77 14.17
C VAL A 10 -17.33 -5.97 15.13
N GLY A 11 -17.06 -6.58 16.28
CA GLY A 11 -18.06 -6.99 17.28
C GLY A 11 -18.67 -8.38 17.05
N GLN A 12 -18.37 -9.04 15.92
CA GLN A 12 -18.82 -10.41 15.68
C GLN A 12 -17.87 -11.44 16.30
N VAL A 13 -18.38 -12.66 16.49
CA VAL A 13 -17.60 -13.82 16.93
C VAL A 13 -17.52 -14.82 15.78
N LEU A 14 -16.32 -15.00 15.21
CA LEU A 14 -16.06 -15.98 14.17
C LEU A 14 -15.79 -17.36 14.77
N ASP A 15 -16.36 -18.39 14.15
CA ASP A 15 -16.26 -19.81 14.55
C ASP A 15 -16.69 -20.06 16.02
N GLY A 16 -17.54 -19.19 16.54
CA GLY A 16 -17.94 -19.19 17.95
C GLY A 16 -16.78 -19.05 18.94
N ARG A 17 -15.60 -18.59 18.49
CA ARG A 17 -14.35 -18.56 19.28
C ARG A 17 -13.61 -17.22 19.20
N TYR A 18 -13.54 -16.60 18.04
CA TYR A 18 -12.72 -15.40 17.84
C TYR A 18 -13.60 -14.17 17.82
N ARG A 19 -13.63 -13.42 18.93
CA ARG A 19 -14.35 -12.15 18.98
C ARG A 19 -13.50 -11.06 18.34
N VAL A 20 -14.00 -10.45 17.28
CA VAL A 20 -13.31 -9.39 16.54
C VAL A 20 -13.50 -8.06 17.26
N ASP A 21 -12.42 -7.47 17.76
CA ASP A 21 -12.48 -6.24 18.55
C ASP A 21 -12.26 -4.99 17.70
N ALA A 22 -11.28 -5.01 16.79
CA ALA A 22 -10.93 -3.85 15.96
C ALA A 22 -10.22 -4.26 14.66
N ARG A 23 -10.34 -3.44 13.61
CA ARG A 23 -9.53 -3.62 12.39
C ARG A 23 -8.12 -3.05 12.59
N ILE A 24 -7.09 -3.81 12.21
CA ILE A 24 -5.68 -3.38 12.25
C ILE A 24 -5.24 -2.87 10.88
N ALA A 25 -5.46 -3.66 9.82
CA ALA A 25 -5.00 -3.34 8.48
C ALA A 25 -5.94 -3.92 7.42
N ALA A 26 -6.00 -3.29 6.25
CA ALA A 26 -6.74 -3.80 5.10
C ALA A 26 -5.80 -3.94 3.90
N GLY A 27 -5.74 -5.14 3.32
CA GLY A 27 -4.98 -5.43 2.11
C GLY A 27 -5.91 -5.80 0.94
N GLY A 28 -5.33 -5.97 -0.25
CA GLY A 28 -6.09 -6.36 -1.45
C GLY A 28 -6.68 -7.76 -1.41
N MET A 29 -6.14 -8.65 -0.58
CA MET A 29 -6.54 -10.07 -0.49
C MET A 29 -7.24 -10.45 0.83
N ALA A 30 -6.96 -9.71 1.89
CA ALA A 30 -7.47 -9.98 3.23
C ALA A 30 -7.46 -8.72 4.10
N THR A 31 -8.26 -8.74 5.14
CA THR A 31 -8.28 -7.72 6.20
C THR A 31 -7.79 -8.35 7.50
N VAL A 32 -6.91 -7.67 8.22
CA VAL A 32 -6.36 -8.14 9.49
C VAL A 32 -7.05 -7.39 10.63
N TYR A 33 -7.58 -8.16 11.58
CA TYR A 33 -8.28 -7.67 12.75
C TYR A 33 -7.54 -8.04 14.04
N ARG A 34 -7.69 -7.23 15.08
CA ARG A 34 -7.39 -7.62 16.47
C ARG A 34 -8.61 -8.39 16.97
N ALA A 35 -8.38 -9.58 17.49
CA ALA A 35 -9.44 -10.42 18.03
C ALA A 35 -9.03 -11.04 19.36
N LEU A 36 -10.01 -11.36 20.19
CA LEU A 36 -9.85 -12.15 21.40
C LEU A 36 -10.27 -13.60 21.14
N ASP A 37 -9.37 -14.55 21.40
CA ASP A 37 -9.72 -15.97 21.49
C ASP A 37 -10.45 -16.20 22.81
N THR A 38 -11.76 -16.42 22.77
CA THR A 38 -12.61 -16.58 23.96
C THR A 38 -12.42 -17.91 24.69
N ARG A 39 -11.67 -18.86 24.10
CA ARG A 39 -11.34 -20.14 24.75
C ARG A 39 -10.04 -20.07 25.55
N LEU A 40 -9.09 -19.27 25.08
CA LEU A 40 -7.76 -19.14 25.67
C LEU A 40 -7.53 -17.78 26.35
N ASP A 41 -8.53 -16.89 26.31
CA ASP A 41 -8.47 -15.50 26.78
C ASP A 41 -7.22 -14.75 26.30
N ARG A 42 -6.89 -14.94 25.02
CA ARG A 42 -5.67 -14.42 24.40
C ARG A 42 -5.98 -13.51 23.23
N VAL A 43 -5.36 -12.33 23.19
CA VAL A 43 -5.41 -11.41 22.05
C VAL A 43 -4.56 -11.95 20.91
N LEU A 44 -5.11 -11.93 19.70
CA LEU A 44 -4.47 -12.41 18.48
C LEU A 44 -4.82 -11.54 17.28
N ALA A 45 -4.07 -11.71 16.19
CA ALA A 45 -4.39 -11.11 14.90
C ALA A 45 -5.16 -12.13 14.06
N LEU A 46 -6.27 -11.71 13.49
CA LEU A 46 -7.15 -12.52 12.67
C LEU A 46 -7.16 -11.98 11.24
N LYS A 47 -6.51 -12.68 10.32
CA LYS A 47 -6.51 -12.32 8.89
C LYS A 47 -7.65 -13.02 8.19
N VAL A 48 -8.65 -12.24 7.80
CA VAL A 48 -9.87 -12.70 7.15
C VAL A 48 -9.79 -12.38 5.67
N MET A 49 -9.93 -13.39 4.81
CA MET A 49 -9.94 -13.23 3.36
C MET A 49 -11.18 -12.44 2.92
N HIS A 50 -11.03 -11.59 1.89
CA HIS A 50 -12.18 -10.89 1.32
C HIS A 50 -13.19 -11.89 0.73
N PRO A 51 -14.51 -11.74 0.97
CA PRO A 51 -15.51 -12.68 0.48
C PRO A 51 -15.49 -12.93 -1.03
N ALA A 52 -15.06 -11.92 -1.82
CA ALA A 52 -14.93 -12.04 -3.27
C ALA A 52 -13.84 -13.04 -3.73
N LEU A 53 -12.84 -13.31 -2.89
CA LEU A 53 -11.79 -14.30 -3.14
C LEU A 53 -12.10 -15.65 -2.49
N ALA A 54 -12.96 -15.65 -1.46
CA ALA A 54 -13.40 -16.87 -0.78
C ALA A 54 -14.32 -17.75 -1.63
N THR A 55 -14.88 -17.22 -2.73
CA THR A 55 -15.71 -17.99 -3.68
C THR A 55 -14.88 -18.83 -4.65
N ASP A 56 -13.59 -18.56 -4.82
CA ASP A 56 -12.68 -19.35 -5.64
C ASP A 56 -12.03 -20.46 -4.80
N ALA A 57 -12.53 -21.68 -4.97
CA ALA A 57 -12.04 -22.86 -4.25
C ALA A 57 -10.53 -23.09 -4.45
N SER A 58 -9.99 -22.78 -5.64
CA SER A 58 -8.56 -22.96 -5.94
C SER A 58 -7.70 -21.96 -5.16
N PHE A 59 -8.21 -20.75 -4.96
CA PHE A 59 -7.54 -19.70 -4.19
C PHE A 59 -7.58 -20.02 -2.69
N VAL A 60 -8.73 -20.47 -2.18
CA VAL A 60 -8.91 -20.89 -0.79
C VAL A 60 -8.00 -22.08 -0.46
N GLU A 61 -7.97 -23.13 -1.30
CA GLU A 61 -7.07 -24.27 -1.09
C GLU A 61 -5.60 -23.86 -1.05
N ARG A 62 -5.18 -22.94 -1.92
CA ARG A 62 -3.81 -22.42 -1.94
C ARG A 62 -3.50 -21.62 -0.67
N PHE A 63 -4.39 -20.70 -0.29
CA PHE A 63 -4.25 -19.90 0.92
C PHE A 63 -4.13 -20.78 2.18
N ILE A 64 -4.99 -21.80 2.30
CA ILE A 64 -4.95 -22.77 3.39
C ILE A 64 -3.63 -23.57 3.37
N ARG A 65 -3.19 -24.02 2.19
CA ARG A 65 -1.96 -24.80 2.04
C ARG A 65 -0.73 -23.98 2.42
N GLU A 66 -0.66 -22.72 2.02
CA GLU A 66 0.44 -21.82 2.36
C GLU A 66 0.43 -21.49 3.86
N ALA A 67 -0.73 -21.16 4.43
CA ALA A 67 -0.90 -20.94 5.87
C ALA A 67 -0.44 -22.14 6.71
N LYS A 68 -0.86 -23.37 6.35
CA LYS A 68 -0.43 -24.62 7.01
C LYS A 68 1.07 -24.86 6.90
N SER A 69 1.69 -24.37 5.84
CA SER A 69 3.12 -24.53 5.61
C SER A 69 3.91 -23.59 6.51
N VAL A 70 3.45 -22.35 6.68
CA VAL A 70 4.03 -21.35 7.59
C VAL A 70 3.84 -21.73 9.06
N ALA A 71 2.70 -22.35 9.41
CA ALA A 71 2.43 -22.80 10.78
C ALA A 71 3.46 -23.82 11.33
N ARG A 72 4.26 -24.45 10.45
CA ARG A 72 5.34 -25.36 10.85
C ARG A 72 6.64 -24.67 11.22
N LEU A 73 6.76 -23.38 10.92
CA LEU A 73 7.91 -22.58 11.32
C LEU A 73 7.71 -22.14 12.78
N ASP A 74 8.63 -22.57 13.63
CA ASP A 74 8.78 -22.09 15.00
C ASP A 74 10.10 -21.33 15.09
N HIS A 75 10.01 -20.00 15.16
CA HIS A 75 11.18 -19.12 15.25
C HIS A 75 10.80 -17.81 15.95
N PRO A 76 11.64 -17.29 16.87
CA PRO A 76 11.31 -16.08 17.63
C PRO A 76 11.02 -14.85 16.75
N ASN A 77 11.65 -14.78 15.58
CA ASN A 77 11.50 -13.69 14.61
C ASN A 77 10.50 -13.97 13.48
N VAL A 78 9.67 -15.01 13.60
CA VAL A 78 8.55 -15.29 12.68
C VAL A 78 7.25 -15.08 13.44
N VAL A 79 6.25 -14.48 12.79
CA VAL A 79 4.89 -14.38 13.36
C VAL A 79 4.26 -15.78 13.37
N GLN A 80 3.91 -16.27 14.56
CA GLN A 80 3.36 -17.61 14.69
C GLN A 80 1.94 -17.67 14.14
N VAL A 81 1.64 -18.70 13.35
CA VAL A 81 0.27 -19.05 12.98
C VAL A 81 -0.26 -20.06 13.98
N PHE A 82 -1.39 -19.76 14.62
CA PHE A 82 -2.00 -20.59 15.66
C PHE A 82 -3.07 -21.52 15.11
N ASP A 83 -3.93 -21.01 14.23
CA ASP A 83 -5.10 -21.75 13.76
C ASP A 83 -5.59 -21.21 12.41
N GLN A 84 -6.39 -22.01 11.72
CA GLN A 84 -7.05 -21.63 10.47
C GLN A 84 -8.44 -22.24 10.40
N GLY A 85 -9.40 -21.50 9.87
CA GLY A 85 -10.79 -21.95 9.79
C GLY A 85 -11.60 -21.23 8.74
N ALA A 86 -12.86 -21.64 8.64
CA ALA A 86 -13.86 -21.01 7.79
C ALA A 86 -15.18 -20.93 8.55
N ASP A 87 -15.82 -19.77 8.53
CA ASP A 87 -17.13 -19.52 9.13
C ASP A 87 -18.02 -18.80 8.11
N GLY A 88 -19.03 -19.51 7.61
CA GLY A 88 -19.86 -19.04 6.51
C GLY A 88 -19.04 -18.76 5.25
N SER A 89 -19.02 -17.49 4.82
CA SER A 89 -18.26 -17.00 3.67
C SER A 89 -16.86 -16.49 4.03
N TYR A 90 -16.48 -16.51 5.30
CA TYR A 90 -15.21 -15.97 5.78
C TYR A 90 -14.20 -17.09 5.98
N VAL A 91 -13.10 -17.05 5.25
CA VAL A 91 -11.92 -17.88 5.50
C VAL A 91 -10.93 -17.05 6.30
N TYR A 92 -10.42 -17.57 7.41
CA TYR A 92 -9.55 -16.82 8.30
C TYR A 92 -8.31 -17.60 8.75
N LEU A 93 -7.30 -16.83 9.15
CA LEU A 93 -6.06 -17.28 9.76
C LEU A 93 -5.86 -16.56 11.10
N ALA A 94 -5.77 -17.32 12.18
CA ALA A 94 -5.46 -16.80 13.51
C ALA A 94 -3.95 -16.86 13.72
N MET A 95 -3.34 -15.71 13.97
CA MET A 95 -1.89 -15.55 14.11
C MET A 95 -1.54 -14.72 15.35
N GLU A 96 -0.28 -14.76 15.74
CA GLU A 96 0.28 -13.94 16.81
C GLU A 96 0.01 -12.46 16.58
N TYR A 97 -0.53 -11.79 17.60
CA TYR A 97 -0.65 -10.34 17.60
C TYR A 97 0.66 -9.74 18.12
N VAL A 98 1.36 -9.00 17.26
CA VAL A 98 2.53 -8.21 17.64
C VAL A 98 2.06 -6.80 17.92
N ALA A 99 2.04 -6.40 19.19
CA ALA A 99 1.79 -5.02 19.59
C ALA A 99 3.01 -4.17 19.23
N GLY A 100 2.83 -3.19 18.35
CA GLY A 100 3.92 -2.39 17.81
C GLY A 100 3.55 -1.67 16.52
N CYS A 101 4.53 -1.47 15.65
CA CYS A 101 4.36 -0.85 14.33
C CYS A 101 5.08 -1.66 13.23
N THR A 102 4.84 -1.32 11.97
CA THR A 102 5.58 -1.90 10.85
C THR A 102 6.88 -1.12 10.60
N LEU A 103 7.88 -1.75 9.97
CA LEU A 103 9.07 -1.05 9.51
C LEU A 103 8.71 0.09 8.54
N ARG A 104 7.62 -0.05 7.77
CA ARG A 104 7.11 1.04 6.92
C ARG A 104 6.72 2.27 7.73
N ASP A 105 6.08 2.09 8.88
CA ASP A 105 5.68 3.20 9.75
C ASP A 105 6.91 3.90 10.32
N VAL A 106 7.90 3.12 10.78
CA VAL A 106 9.18 3.64 11.26
C VAL A 106 9.91 4.47 10.20
N LEU A 107 9.96 3.98 8.95
CA LEU A 107 10.59 4.73 7.85
C LEU A 107 9.80 5.99 7.47
N ARG A 108 8.48 6.00 7.63
CA ARG A 108 7.66 7.19 7.38
C ARG A 108 7.92 8.28 8.41
N GLU A 109 8.06 7.89 9.68
CA GLU A 109 8.30 8.79 10.81
C GLU A 109 9.75 9.30 10.80
N ARG A 110 10.72 8.39 10.78
CA ARG A 110 12.15 8.72 10.92
C ARG A 110 12.83 9.10 9.62
N GLY A 111 12.27 8.75 8.47
CA GLY A 111 12.91 8.93 7.16
C GLY A 111 13.98 7.87 6.90
N ALA A 112 15.16 8.06 7.48
CA ALA A 112 16.29 7.14 7.39
C ALA A 112 16.78 6.70 8.79
N LEU A 113 17.40 5.54 8.88
CA LEU A 113 17.89 4.92 10.10
C LEU A 113 19.42 4.95 10.17
N GLN A 114 19.95 5.08 11.38
CA GLN A 114 21.37 4.86 11.65
C GLN A 114 21.77 3.43 11.26
N PRO A 115 23.01 3.20 10.79
CA PRO A 115 23.47 1.87 10.44
C PRO A 115 23.30 0.83 11.56
N ARG A 116 23.50 1.22 12.83
CA ARG A 116 23.23 0.34 13.98
C ARG A 116 21.79 -0.17 14.00
N ALA A 117 20.83 0.76 13.94
CA ALA A 117 19.40 0.44 13.96
C ALA A 117 18.98 -0.38 12.73
N ALA A 118 19.51 -0.05 11.55
CA ALA A 118 19.24 -0.81 10.33
C ALA A 118 19.72 -2.26 10.43
N LEU A 119 20.91 -2.50 11.00
CA LEU A 119 21.46 -3.84 11.20
C LEU A 119 20.74 -4.60 12.34
N ASP A 120 20.34 -3.90 13.41
CA ASP A 120 19.53 -4.48 14.49
C ASP A 120 18.17 -4.98 14.02
N ILE A 121 17.61 -4.40 12.94
CA ILE A 121 16.38 -4.86 12.30
C ILE A 121 16.68 -5.96 11.27
N LEU A 122 17.71 -5.77 10.44
CA LEU A 122 18.05 -6.70 9.36
C LEU A 122 18.46 -8.08 9.89
N GLU A 123 19.26 -8.17 10.95
CA GLU A 123 19.76 -9.44 11.46
C GLU A 123 18.63 -10.40 11.90
N PRO A 124 17.64 -9.98 12.72
CA PRO A 124 16.45 -10.78 13.02
C PRO A 124 15.64 -11.20 11.79
N VAL A 125 15.48 -10.31 10.80
CA VAL A 125 14.76 -10.60 9.55
C VAL A 125 15.47 -11.70 8.77
N LEU A 126 16.79 -11.60 8.62
CA LEU A 126 17.59 -12.62 7.95
C LEU A 126 17.63 -13.94 8.74
N ALA A 127 17.59 -13.90 10.06
CA ALA A 127 17.47 -15.10 10.89
C ALA A 127 16.12 -15.82 10.65
N ALA A 128 15.02 -15.06 10.60
CA ALA A 128 13.68 -15.57 10.27
C ALA A 128 13.63 -16.21 8.88
N LEU A 129 14.11 -15.50 7.86
CA LEU A 129 14.17 -16.00 6.49
C LEU A 129 15.11 -17.20 6.37
N GLY A 130 16.23 -17.20 7.08
CA GLY A 130 17.16 -18.33 7.11
C GLY A 130 16.57 -19.59 7.74
N ALA A 131 15.70 -19.44 8.74
CA ALA A 131 14.91 -20.55 9.28
C ALA A 131 13.90 -21.06 8.24
N ALA A 132 13.21 -20.16 7.54
CA ALA A 132 12.27 -20.51 6.48
C ALA A 132 12.95 -21.23 5.29
N HIS A 133 14.08 -20.71 4.81
CA HIS A 133 14.83 -21.28 3.70
C HIS A 133 15.32 -22.70 4.00
N ARG A 134 15.79 -22.95 5.23
CA ARG A 134 16.19 -24.29 5.68
C ARG A 134 15.02 -25.27 5.75
N ALA A 135 13.82 -24.78 6.03
CA ALA A 135 12.58 -25.55 5.96
C ALA A 135 12.01 -25.67 4.54
N GLY A 136 12.70 -25.15 3.52
CA GLY A 136 12.29 -25.23 2.11
C GLY A 136 11.26 -24.18 1.70
N PHE A 137 11.10 -23.10 2.48
CA PHE A 137 10.18 -22.01 2.21
C PHE A 137 10.91 -20.76 1.73
N VAL A 138 10.29 -20.03 0.80
CA VAL A 138 10.72 -18.73 0.30
C VAL A 138 9.56 -17.77 0.57
N HIS A 139 9.85 -16.60 1.11
CA HIS A 139 8.87 -15.59 1.51
C HIS A 139 8.22 -14.88 0.33
N ARG A 140 9.01 -14.50 -0.70
CA ARG A 140 8.59 -13.94 -2.01
C ARG A 140 8.02 -12.52 -2.04
N ASP A 141 7.59 -12.00 -0.89
CA ASP A 141 6.99 -10.66 -0.78
C ASP A 141 7.68 -9.82 0.32
N MET A 142 9.00 -9.94 0.45
CA MET A 142 9.71 -9.24 1.52
C MET A 142 9.72 -7.73 1.27
N LYS A 143 9.17 -6.96 2.22
CA LYS A 143 9.01 -5.51 2.17
C LYS A 143 8.81 -4.93 3.59
N PRO A 144 8.98 -3.61 3.79
CA PRO A 144 8.85 -3.00 5.11
C PRO A 144 7.49 -3.20 5.80
N GLU A 145 6.41 -3.37 5.04
CA GLU A 145 5.06 -3.64 5.58
C GLU A 145 4.96 -5.02 6.26
N ASN A 146 5.82 -5.96 5.90
CA ASN A 146 5.82 -7.34 6.43
C ASN A 146 6.84 -7.53 7.57
N VAL A 147 7.56 -6.47 7.97
CA VAL A 147 8.47 -6.49 9.13
C VAL A 147 7.77 -5.75 10.27
N LEU A 148 7.43 -6.48 11.33
CA LEU A 148 6.80 -5.95 12.53
C LEU A 148 7.85 -5.70 13.60
N ILE A 149 7.77 -4.55 14.25
CA ILE A 149 8.63 -4.15 15.37
C ILE A 149 7.73 -4.03 16.59
N GLY A 150 7.89 -4.95 17.53
CA GLY A 150 7.13 -4.97 18.77
C GLY A 150 7.52 -3.84 19.71
N ASP A 151 6.61 -3.45 20.60
CA ASP A 151 6.85 -2.45 21.66
C ASP A 151 7.98 -2.90 22.62
N ASP A 152 8.24 -4.21 22.70
CA ASP A 152 9.35 -4.81 23.43
C ASP A 152 10.67 -4.87 22.65
N GLY A 153 10.71 -4.26 21.45
CA GLY A 153 11.86 -4.20 20.56
C GLY A 153 12.09 -5.48 19.73
N ARG A 154 11.24 -6.51 19.85
CA ARG A 154 11.40 -7.71 19.02
C ARG A 154 10.96 -7.47 17.58
N VAL A 155 11.80 -7.90 16.65
CA VAL A 155 11.51 -7.86 15.21
C VAL A 155 10.97 -9.21 14.75
N LYS A 156 9.83 -9.19 14.06
CA LYS A 156 9.14 -10.37 13.54
C LYS A 156 8.76 -10.19 12.08
N VAL A 157 8.92 -11.24 11.28
CA VAL A 157 8.50 -11.28 9.87
C VAL A 157 7.11 -11.90 9.78
N ALA A 158 6.19 -11.20 9.12
CA ALA A 158 4.82 -11.60 8.86
C ALA A 158 4.61 -11.95 7.38
N ASP A 159 3.45 -12.56 7.06
CA ASP A 159 2.96 -12.71 5.69
C ASP A 159 3.88 -13.46 4.70
N PHE A 160 4.39 -14.62 5.14
CA PHE A 160 5.11 -15.55 4.27
C PHE A 160 4.25 -16.02 3.09
N GLY A 161 4.49 -15.44 1.93
CA GLY A 161 4.14 -15.99 0.61
C GLY A 161 2.70 -16.40 0.40
N LEU A 162 1.72 -15.73 1.03
CA LEU A 162 0.28 -16.04 0.98
C LEU A 162 -0.40 -15.65 -0.35
N VAL A 163 0.20 -16.04 -1.48
CA VAL A 163 -0.24 -15.93 -2.88
C VAL A 163 0.36 -14.78 -3.70
N ARG A 164 1.33 -15.14 -4.55
CA ARG A 164 1.46 -14.64 -5.92
C ARG A 164 1.86 -15.79 -6.86
N SER A 165 0.91 -16.24 -7.68
CA SER A 165 1.22 -16.77 -9.01
C SER A 165 1.34 -15.57 -9.95
N VAL A 166 2.20 -15.70 -10.95
CA VAL A 166 2.53 -14.69 -11.96
C VAL A 166 1.30 -14.18 -12.75
N ASP A 167 0.14 -14.86 -12.60
CA ASP A 167 -1.10 -14.57 -13.33
C ASP A 167 -1.83 -13.28 -12.90
N THR A 168 -1.53 -12.69 -11.73
CA THR A 168 -2.29 -11.53 -11.21
C THR A 168 -1.63 -10.16 -11.43
N VAL A 169 -0.68 -10.04 -12.36
CA VAL A 169 -0.16 -8.71 -12.75
C VAL A 169 -1.18 -7.95 -13.62
N THR A 170 -2.23 -8.61 -14.09
CA THR A 170 -3.34 -7.98 -14.80
C THR A 170 -4.51 -7.73 -13.84
N SER A 171 -4.79 -6.45 -13.60
CA SER A 171 -6.07 -5.91 -13.07
C SER A 171 -6.20 -5.65 -11.56
N THR A 172 -5.36 -4.80 -10.96
CA THR A 172 -5.83 -3.90 -9.87
C THR A 172 -4.99 -2.62 -9.76
N THR A 173 -5.63 -1.48 -9.99
CA THR A 173 -5.04 -0.13 -10.03
C THR A 173 -4.85 0.43 -8.61
N GLY A 174 -3.60 0.57 -8.15
CA GLY A 174 -3.25 1.38 -6.97
C GLY A 174 -2.38 0.65 -5.93
N ALA A 175 -2.87 -0.42 -5.32
CA ALA A 175 -2.14 -1.13 -4.25
C ALA A 175 -0.93 -1.94 -4.76
N VAL A 176 -0.94 -2.32 -6.04
CA VAL A 176 0.15 -3.08 -6.70
C VAL A 176 1.40 -2.22 -6.90
N LEU A 177 1.27 -0.89 -6.88
CA LEU A 177 2.35 0.07 -7.18
C LEU A 177 3.44 0.08 -6.10
N GLY A 178 3.10 -0.20 -4.83
CA GLY A 178 4.06 -0.23 -3.72
C GLY A 178 4.89 -1.52 -3.64
N THR A 179 4.34 -2.64 -4.11
CA THR A 179 4.95 -3.98 -4.01
C THR A 179 6.01 -4.23 -5.07
N VAL A 180 5.91 -3.59 -6.24
CA VAL A 180 6.87 -3.82 -7.35
C VAL A 180 8.29 -3.35 -7.03
N SER A 181 8.46 -2.43 -6.07
CA SER A 181 9.75 -1.84 -5.74
C SER A 181 10.74 -2.78 -5.04
N TYR A 182 10.30 -3.97 -4.62
CA TYR A 182 11.14 -4.95 -3.92
C TYR A 182 11.31 -6.25 -4.70
N LEU A 183 10.73 -6.34 -5.91
CA LEU A 183 10.78 -7.56 -6.72
C LEU A 183 12.19 -7.78 -7.26
N ALA A 184 12.66 -9.03 -7.16
CA ALA A 184 13.92 -9.43 -7.74
C ALA A 184 13.81 -9.55 -9.28
N PRO A 185 14.88 -9.27 -10.05
CA PRO A 185 14.84 -9.29 -11.51
C PRO A 185 14.30 -10.61 -12.10
N GLU A 186 14.72 -11.74 -11.54
CA GLU A 186 14.31 -13.08 -11.99
C GLU A 186 12.83 -13.40 -11.70
N GLN A 187 12.22 -12.77 -10.69
CA GLN A 187 10.78 -12.89 -10.46
C GLN A 187 9.99 -12.19 -11.57
N ILE A 188 10.55 -11.12 -12.14
CA ILE A 188 9.93 -10.34 -13.21
C ILE A 188 10.06 -11.06 -14.55
N GLU A 189 11.23 -11.65 -14.84
CA GLU A 189 11.49 -12.31 -16.13
C GLU A 189 10.84 -13.70 -16.23
N ASN A 190 11.05 -14.53 -15.21
CA ASN A 190 10.80 -15.98 -15.29
C ASN A 190 9.78 -16.47 -14.25
N GLY A 191 9.36 -15.61 -13.33
CA GLY A 191 8.47 -15.99 -12.22
C GLY A 191 9.08 -16.98 -11.23
N THR A 192 10.40 -17.19 -11.29
CA THR A 192 11.12 -18.13 -10.41
C THR A 192 11.29 -17.52 -9.03
N ALA A 193 11.02 -18.32 -7.99
CA ALA A 193 11.05 -17.89 -6.59
C ALA A 193 12.00 -18.76 -5.77
N GLU A 194 13.29 -18.54 -5.94
CA GLU A 194 14.37 -19.16 -5.16
C GLU A 194 14.69 -18.33 -3.90
N PRO A 195 15.37 -18.90 -2.89
CA PRO A 195 15.83 -18.17 -1.69
C PRO A 195 16.55 -16.84 -1.98
N ARG A 196 17.23 -16.75 -3.13
CA ARG A 196 17.97 -15.56 -3.59
C ARG A 196 17.08 -14.35 -3.86
N VAL A 197 15.79 -14.58 -4.09
CA VAL A 197 14.78 -13.53 -4.26
C VAL A 197 14.61 -12.74 -2.96
N ASP A 198 14.47 -13.44 -1.84
CA ASP A 198 14.32 -12.79 -0.53
C ASP A 198 15.59 -12.05 -0.14
N VAL A 199 16.76 -12.58 -0.52
CA VAL A 199 18.07 -11.92 -0.36
C VAL A 199 18.10 -10.57 -1.09
N TYR A 200 17.62 -10.53 -2.34
CA TYR A 200 17.53 -9.29 -3.11
C TYR A 200 16.59 -8.28 -2.46
N ALA A 201 15.39 -8.72 -2.08
CA ALA A 201 14.41 -7.87 -1.42
C ALA A 201 14.93 -7.31 -0.08
N CYS A 202 15.63 -8.12 0.72
CA CYS A 202 16.32 -7.65 1.93
C CYS A 202 17.39 -6.59 1.64
N GLY A 203 18.14 -6.74 0.54
CA GLY A 203 19.11 -5.73 0.10
C GLY A 203 18.46 -4.39 -0.25
N VAL A 204 17.30 -4.43 -0.92
CA VAL A 204 16.50 -3.23 -1.23
C VAL A 204 15.96 -2.59 0.05
N VAL A 205 15.44 -3.39 0.99
CA VAL A 205 14.98 -2.91 2.31
C VAL A 205 16.13 -2.27 3.09
N LEU A 206 17.33 -2.87 3.09
CA LEU A 206 18.51 -2.29 3.73
C LEU A 206 18.90 -0.95 3.10
N TYR A 207 18.92 -0.85 1.77
CA TYR A 207 19.19 0.42 1.08
C TYR A 207 18.18 1.50 1.52
N GLU A 208 16.89 1.17 1.57
CA GLU A 208 15.85 2.11 1.98
C GLU A 208 15.97 2.50 3.46
N MET A 209 16.33 1.56 4.35
CA MET A 209 16.58 1.90 5.76
C MET A 209 17.74 2.89 5.91
N LEU A 210 18.82 2.75 5.13
CA LEU A 210 20.00 3.60 5.24
C LEU A 210 19.82 4.98 4.58
N THR A 211 19.01 5.07 3.52
CA THR A 211 18.89 6.27 2.67
C THR A 211 17.52 6.95 2.75
N GLY A 212 16.55 6.33 3.43
CA GLY A 212 15.16 6.78 3.50
C GLY A 212 14.40 6.77 2.17
N GLY A 213 15.02 6.31 1.09
CA GLY A 213 14.45 6.27 -0.25
C GLY A 213 14.66 4.92 -0.92
N LYS A 214 13.75 4.55 -1.82
CA LYS A 214 13.88 3.33 -2.62
C LYS A 214 14.95 3.52 -3.69
N PRO A 215 15.73 2.48 -4.03
CA PRO A 215 16.83 2.59 -5.00
C PRO A 215 16.33 2.86 -6.43
N HIS A 216 15.24 2.21 -6.83
CA HIS A 216 14.58 2.45 -8.11
C HIS A 216 13.20 3.09 -7.87
N GLN A 217 13.00 4.26 -8.46
CA GLN A 217 11.74 5.01 -8.40
C GLN A 217 11.25 5.30 -9.82
N GLY A 218 9.93 5.36 -10.00
CA GLY A 218 9.32 5.63 -11.29
C GLY A 218 7.87 6.08 -11.10
N GLU A 219 7.37 6.85 -12.07
CA GLU A 219 5.98 7.33 -12.05
C GLU A 219 5.00 6.18 -12.33
N THR A 220 5.46 5.10 -12.96
CA THR A 220 4.66 3.91 -13.27
C THR A 220 5.32 2.63 -12.76
N PRO A 221 4.54 1.58 -12.42
CA PRO A 221 5.09 0.29 -12.00
C PRO A 221 6.03 -0.32 -13.05
N ALA A 222 5.69 -0.18 -14.33
CA ALA A 222 6.50 -0.70 -15.43
C ALA A 222 7.89 -0.04 -15.49
N GLN A 223 8.01 1.26 -15.18
CA GLN A 223 9.32 1.91 -15.08
C GLN A 223 10.15 1.34 -13.94
N VAL A 224 9.55 1.14 -12.76
CA VAL A 224 10.24 0.54 -11.61
C VAL A 224 10.72 -0.88 -11.95
N LEU A 225 9.86 -1.70 -12.55
CA LEU A 225 10.22 -3.05 -13.01
C LEU A 225 11.34 -3.02 -14.05
N TYR A 226 11.28 -2.10 -15.02
CA TYR A 226 12.33 -1.95 -16.03
C TYR A 226 13.68 -1.63 -15.42
N ARG A 227 13.70 -0.76 -14.40
CA ARG A 227 14.93 -0.40 -13.67
C ARG A 227 15.51 -1.58 -12.90
N HIS A 228 14.69 -2.36 -12.20
CA HIS A 228 15.17 -3.60 -11.55
C HIS A 228 15.85 -4.56 -12.56
N LEU A 229 15.35 -4.62 -13.79
CA LEU A 229 15.92 -5.48 -14.85
C LEU A 229 17.21 -4.93 -15.48
N HIS A 230 17.35 -3.61 -15.62
CA HIS A 230 18.41 -3.00 -16.46
C HIS A 230 19.39 -2.09 -15.72
N GLU A 231 19.07 -1.65 -14.51
CA GLU A 231 19.89 -0.73 -13.71
C GLU A 231 20.41 -1.46 -12.47
N ASP A 232 21.62 -1.15 -12.02
CA ASP A 232 22.15 -1.67 -10.77
C ASP A 232 21.63 -0.79 -9.63
N VAL A 233 21.44 -1.39 -8.44
CA VAL A 233 21.15 -0.61 -7.24
C VAL A 233 22.37 0.26 -6.91
N PRO A 234 22.22 1.58 -6.79
CA PRO A 234 23.34 2.45 -6.46
C PRO A 234 23.86 2.16 -5.05
N PRO A 235 25.14 2.46 -4.76
CA PRO A 235 25.66 2.34 -3.41
C PRO A 235 24.94 3.34 -2.47
N PRO A 236 24.54 2.94 -1.25
CA PRO A 236 23.99 3.84 -0.23
C PRO A 236 24.81 5.12 -0.02
N SER A 237 26.14 5.03 -0.04
CA SER A 237 27.03 6.19 0.12
C SER A 237 26.89 7.26 -0.97
N ALA A 238 26.37 6.91 -2.14
CA ALA A 238 26.07 7.89 -3.19
C ALA A 238 24.84 8.75 -2.86
N ALA A 239 23.86 8.19 -2.13
CA ALA A 239 22.70 8.93 -1.66
C ALA A 239 22.96 9.64 -0.32
N VAL A 240 23.74 9.01 0.55
CA VAL A 240 24.12 9.53 1.87
C VAL A 240 25.65 9.56 2.01
N PRO A 241 26.29 10.70 1.69
CA PRO A 241 27.72 10.86 1.88
C PRO A 241 28.11 10.65 3.35
N GLY A 242 29.14 9.82 3.58
CA GLY A 242 29.62 9.49 4.93
C GLY A 242 29.25 8.08 5.41
N LEU A 243 28.41 7.35 4.67
CA LEU A 243 28.18 5.93 4.98
C LEU A 243 29.45 5.09 4.75
N PRO A 244 29.74 4.12 5.63
CA PRO A 244 30.89 3.23 5.48
C PRO A 244 30.83 2.37 4.21
N PRO A 245 31.95 2.17 3.49
CA PRO A 245 32.00 1.32 2.30
C PRO A 245 31.59 -0.14 2.53
N GLY A 246 31.70 -0.64 3.76
CA GLY A 246 31.24 -1.99 4.13
C GLY A 246 29.73 -2.16 3.93
N LEU A 247 28.93 -1.11 4.17
CA LEU A 247 27.49 -1.14 3.93
C LEU A 247 27.16 -1.11 2.43
N ASP A 248 27.97 -0.39 1.64
CA ASP A 248 27.82 -0.40 0.18
C ASP A 248 28.06 -1.79 -0.39
N ALA A 249 29.13 -2.47 0.07
CA ALA A 249 29.44 -3.83 -0.34
C ALA A 249 28.34 -4.81 0.07
N LEU A 250 27.78 -4.67 1.28
CA LEU A 250 26.68 -5.50 1.77
C LEU A 250 25.41 -5.33 0.91
N VAL A 251 25.02 -4.09 0.60
CA VAL A 251 23.87 -3.81 -0.26
C VAL A 251 24.11 -4.32 -1.68
N ALA A 252 25.28 -4.07 -2.26
CA ALA A 252 25.61 -4.50 -3.62
C ALA A 252 25.64 -6.04 -3.75
N ALA A 253 26.18 -6.74 -2.74
CA ALA A 253 26.18 -8.20 -2.71
C ALA A 253 24.75 -8.78 -2.64
N ALA A 254 23.87 -8.14 -1.87
CA ALA A 254 22.48 -8.57 -1.76
C ALA A 254 21.65 -8.23 -3.01
N THR A 255 21.92 -7.11 -3.68
CA THR A 255 21.10 -6.58 -4.80
C THR A 255 21.70 -6.80 -6.19
N ALA A 256 22.69 -7.69 -6.32
CA ALA A 256 23.26 -8.03 -7.63
C ALA A 256 22.18 -8.58 -8.58
N ARG A 257 22.13 -8.06 -9.82
CA ARG A 257 21.13 -8.50 -10.82
C ARG A 257 21.20 -10.00 -11.09
N ASP A 258 22.41 -10.52 -11.33
CA ASP A 258 22.64 -11.97 -11.47
C ASP A 258 22.36 -12.68 -10.12
N PRO A 259 21.36 -13.59 -10.06
CA PRO A 259 21.08 -14.35 -8.85
C PRO A 259 22.29 -15.11 -8.31
N GLN A 260 23.16 -15.64 -9.17
CA GLN A 260 24.30 -16.46 -8.75
C GLN A 260 25.42 -15.63 -8.10
N ALA A 261 25.47 -14.32 -8.37
CA ALA A 261 26.40 -13.41 -7.73
C ALA A 261 25.98 -13.03 -6.29
N ARG A 262 24.73 -13.28 -5.91
CA ARG A 262 24.22 -13.02 -4.56
C ARG A 262 24.61 -14.13 -3.57
N PRO A 263 24.54 -13.87 -2.25
CA PRO A 263 24.48 -14.92 -1.25
C PRO A 263 23.40 -15.94 -1.59
N HIS A 264 23.70 -17.23 -1.39
CA HIS A 264 22.80 -18.33 -1.76
C HIS A 264 21.45 -18.29 -1.02
N ASP A 265 21.46 -17.84 0.24
CA ASP A 265 20.29 -17.73 1.09
C ASP A 265 20.45 -16.63 2.15
N ALA A 266 19.40 -16.42 2.94
CA ALA A 266 19.41 -15.44 4.03
C ALA A 266 20.41 -15.77 5.15
N VAL A 267 20.83 -17.04 5.32
CA VAL A 267 21.86 -17.41 6.31
C VAL A 267 23.22 -16.91 5.87
N ALA A 268 23.54 -17.06 4.58
CA ALA A 268 24.77 -16.52 4.00
C ALA A 268 24.81 -14.99 4.05
N LEU A 269 23.68 -14.32 3.77
CA LEU A 269 23.59 -12.86 3.91
C LEU A 269 23.69 -12.42 5.38
N LEU A 270 23.12 -13.17 6.33
CA LEU A 270 23.25 -12.89 7.77
C LEU A 270 24.70 -12.95 8.24
N ALA A 271 25.47 -13.94 7.78
CA ALA A 271 26.89 -14.03 8.08
C ALA A 271 27.63 -12.79 7.58
N LEU A 272 27.40 -12.38 6.33
CA LEU A 272 27.99 -11.18 5.74
C LEU A 272 27.58 -9.90 6.48
N ALA A 273 26.32 -9.79 6.91
CA ALA A 273 25.83 -8.64 7.69
C ALA A 273 26.53 -8.54 9.05
N ARG A 274 26.75 -9.68 9.73
CA ARG A 274 27.47 -9.73 11.02
C ARG A 274 28.96 -9.43 10.87
N GLU A 275 29.60 -9.95 9.82
CA GLU A 275 30.99 -9.61 9.49
C GLU A 275 31.13 -8.12 9.20
N THR A 276 30.21 -7.56 8.41
CA THR A 276 30.15 -6.12 8.13
C THR A 276 29.99 -5.33 9.42
N ARG A 277 29.04 -5.70 10.29
CA ARG A 277 28.82 -5.06 11.59
C ARG A 277 30.07 -5.07 12.46
N ALA A 278 30.76 -6.20 12.54
CA ALA A 278 31.97 -6.37 13.34
C ALA A 278 33.17 -5.54 12.82
N ALA A 279 33.17 -5.22 11.52
CA ALA A 279 34.21 -4.41 10.89
C ALA A 279 33.99 -2.89 11.03
N LEU A 280 32.79 -2.44 11.42
CA LEU A 280 32.45 -1.03 11.59
C LEU A 280 32.80 -0.51 12.99
N SER A 281 33.29 0.72 13.08
CA SER A 281 33.48 1.40 14.37
C SER A 281 32.14 1.86 14.98
N ALA A 282 32.13 2.17 16.28
CA ALA A 282 30.94 2.73 16.94
C ALA A 282 30.46 4.02 16.26
N ASP A 283 31.38 4.93 15.95
CA ASP A 283 31.05 6.19 15.27
C ASP A 283 30.43 5.97 13.88
N GLN A 284 30.90 4.95 13.16
CA GLN A 284 30.34 4.56 11.87
C GLN A 284 28.94 3.95 11.99
N LEU A 285 28.70 3.20 13.06
CA LEU A 285 27.39 2.59 13.35
C LEU A 285 26.36 3.63 13.81
N ASP A 286 26.82 4.67 14.52
CA ASP A 286 25.98 5.73 15.10
C ASP A 286 25.87 6.98 14.21
N ALA A 287 26.45 6.92 13.01
CA ALA A 287 26.35 7.98 12.01
C ALA A 287 24.87 8.24 11.65
N LEU A 288 24.41 9.46 11.88
CA LEU A 288 23.05 9.89 11.52
C LEU A 288 22.99 10.27 10.04
N PRO A 289 22.17 9.59 9.23
CA PRO A 289 21.95 10.02 7.86
C PRO A 289 21.20 11.38 7.84
N PRO A 290 21.45 12.25 6.85
CA PRO A 290 20.87 13.60 6.79
C PRO A 290 19.36 13.61 6.60
N GLN A 291 18.77 12.50 6.15
CA GLN A 291 17.32 12.33 6.05
C GLN A 291 16.69 11.81 7.35
N ALA A 292 17.47 11.49 8.39
CA ALA A 292 16.95 11.11 9.70
C ALA A 292 16.30 12.32 10.37
N ARG A 293 15.03 12.18 10.76
CA ARG A 293 14.30 13.18 11.55
C ARG A 293 14.52 12.88 13.04
N THR A 294 15.00 13.86 13.79
CA THR A 294 15.17 13.78 15.25
C THR A 294 14.02 14.51 15.94
N ASP A 295 12.84 13.88 15.98
CA ASP A 295 11.79 14.29 16.90
C ASP A 295 11.69 13.25 18.03
N GLY A 296 11.68 13.76 19.26
CA GLY A 296 11.59 12.97 20.46
C GLY A 296 10.14 12.71 20.88
N HIS A 297 10.02 11.59 21.61
CA HIS A 297 9.03 11.27 22.64
C HIS A 297 7.72 10.54 22.29
N ASP A 298 7.41 9.69 23.27
CA ASP A 298 6.12 9.29 23.83
C ASP A 298 5.22 8.34 23.04
N ASN A 299 5.38 7.06 23.42
CA ASN A 299 4.37 6.02 23.32
C ASN A 299 3.17 6.37 24.22
N ALA A 300 2.24 7.19 23.74
CA ALA A 300 0.86 7.16 24.24
C ALA A 300 -0.06 7.91 23.27
N GLU A 301 -1.03 7.17 22.74
CA GLU A 301 -2.37 7.66 22.40
C GLU A 301 -2.47 8.77 21.33
N ASP A 302 -2.38 8.38 20.04
CA ASP A 302 -3.49 8.66 19.10
C ASP A 302 -3.28 7.90 17.77
N ARG A 303 -3.97 6.78 17.61
CA ARG A 303 -4.02 6.04 16.33
C ARG A 303 -5.37 6.25 15.67
N THR A 304 -5.47 7.29 14.85
CA THR A 304 -6.58 7.42 13.88
C THR A 304 -6.09 7.00 12.50
N SER A 305 -6.40 5.76 12.11
CA SER A 305 -6.05 5.21 10.79
C SER A 305 -6.92 5.82 9.68
N VAL A 306 -6.26 6.17 8.58
CA VAL A 306 -6.79 6.72 7.33
C VAL A 306 -7.76 5.76 6.63
N ILE A 307 -8.85 6.29 6.06
CA ILE A 307 -9.72 5.61 5.08
C ILE A 307 -9.45 6.16 3.68
N PRO A 308 -9.26 5.31 2.66
CA PRO A 308 -9.75 5.61 1.32
C PRO A 308 -10.90 4.67 0.92
N ARG A 309 -11.97 5.32 0.47
CA ARG A 309 -13.28 4.81 0.07
C ARG A 309 -13.20 4.25 -1.36
N ALA A 310 -13.58 2.99 -1.58
CA ALA A 310 -13.79 2.45 -2.93
C ALA A 310 -15.25 2.63 -3.36
N LEU A 311 -15.43 3.25 -4.52
CA LEU A 311 -16.70 3.54 -5.18
C LEU A 311 -17.28 2.29 -5.85
N THR A 312 -18.51 1.97 -5.52
CA THR A 312 -19.40 1.00 -6.19
C THR A 312 -19.85 1.51 -7.56
N VAL A 313 -19.78 0.65 -8.59
CA VAL A 313 -20.70 0.67 -9.76
C VAL A 313 -21.00 -0.78 -10.21
N PRO A 314 -22.27 -1.14 -10.46
CA PRO A 314 -22.70 -2.51 -10.75
C PRO A 314 -22.71 -2.86 -12.25
N ARG A 315 -22.65 -4.15 -12.58
CA ARG A 315 -23.10 -4.67 -13.89
C ARG A 315 -23.90 -5.98 -13.76
N PRO A 316 -24.80 -6.28 -14.71
CA PRO A 316 -25.93 -7.19 -14.55
C PRO A 316 -25.62 -8.65 -14.86
N LEU A 317 -26.50 -9.51 -14.35
CA LEU A 317 -26.56 -10.97 -14.49
C LEU A 317 -26.87 -11.45 -15.93
N PRO A 318 -26.55 -12.72 -16.24
CA PRO A 318 -26.77 -13.37 -17.53
C PRO A 318 -28.15 -14.06 -17.62
N VAL A 319 -28.66 -14.29 -18.83
CA VAL A 319 -29.92 -15.02 -19.05
C VAL A 319 -29.79 -16.05 -20.17
N SER A 320 -30.09 -17.30 -19.78
CA SER A 320 -30.58 -18.49 -20.55
C SER A 320 -29.71 -19.05 -21.68
N GLY A 321 -29.60 -20.35 -21.92
CA GLY A 321 -30.22 -21.62 -21.48
C GLY A 321 -29.59 -22.68 -22.43
N ASP A 322 -29.68 -24.00 -22.31
CA ASP A 322 -30.36 -24.97 -21.45
C ASP A 322 -29.71 -26.37 -21.86
N PRO A 323 -30.20 -27.56 -21.48
CA PRO A 323 -29.40 -28.69 -20.97
C PRO A 323 -28.96 -29.70 -22.07
N VAL A 324 -28.21 -30.78 -21.81
CA VAL A 324 -28.71 -32.12 -21.42
C VAL A 324 -27.52 -33.06 -21.04
N ASP A 325 -27.69 -33.76 -19.90
CA ASP A 325 -27.38 -35.17 -19.54
C ASP A 325 -26.62 -36.06 -20.56
N GLU A 326 -25.89 -37.13 -20.21
CA GLU A 326 -25.65 -37.88 -18.98
C GLU A 326 -24.48 -38.86 -19.24
N ALA A 327 -23.96 -39.40 -18.14
CA ALA A 327 -23.52 -40.79 -17.96
C ALA A 327 -22.12 -41.27 -18.40
N ALA A 328 -21.45 -41.76 -17.35
CA ALA A 328 -20.73 -43.04 -17.25
C ALA A 328 -19.35 -43.14 -17.95
N LEU A 329 -18.26 -42.99 -17.21
CA LEU A 329 -17.60 -44.00 -16.36
C LEU A 329 -16.84 -45.10 -17.13
N HIS A 330 -15.54 -45.15 -16.80
CA HIS A 330 -14.63 -46.30 -16.69
C HIS A 330 -13.51 -46.50 -17.72
N ARG A 331 -12.29 -46.45 -17.14
CA ARG A 331 -11.16 -47.41 -17.21
C ARG A 331 -10.01 -47.17 -18.20
N THR A 332 -8.92 -46.67 -17.60
CA THR A 332 -7.55 -47.27 -17.50
C THR A 332 -6.82 -47.75 -18.76
N SER A 333 -5.66 -47.11 -19.03
CA SER A 333 -4.29 -47.64 -19.31
C SER A 333 -4.15 -48.97 -20.10
N ARG A 334 -3.27 -49.16 -21.08
CA ARG A 334 -1.81 -48.89 -21.12
C ARG A 334 -1.25 -49.35 -22.50
N LEU A 335 -0.13 -48.73 -22.92
CA LEU A 335 0.93 -49.12 -23.87
C LEU A 335 0.75 -50.32 -24.84
N GLU A 336 1.02 -50.09 -26.13
CA GLU A 336 1.54 -51.10 -27.06
C GLU A 336 2.56 -50.49 -28.06
N THR A 337 3.65 -51.22 -28.29
CA THR A 337 4.81 -50.88 -29.14
C THR A 337 4.84 -51.78 -30.39
N PRO A 338 5.47 -51.33 -31.50
CA PRO A 338 5.29 -51.95 -32.81
C PRO A 338 6.17 -53.20 -33.07
N PRO A 339 5.76 -54.09 -34.00
CA PRO A 339 6.38 -55.42 -34.19
C PRO A 339 7.62 -55.44 -35.11
N PRO A 340 8.46 -56.51 -35.00
CA PRO A 340 9.76 -56.65 -35.68
C PRO A 340 9.72 -57.37 -37.05
N PRO A 341 10.79 -57.29 -37.86
CA PRO A 341 10.87 -57.89 -39.20
C PRO A 341 11.37 -59.36 -39.21
N PRO A 342 11.02 -60.15 -40.24
CA PRO A 342 11.41 -61.56 -40.36
C PRO A 342 12.80 -61.77 -41.02
N GLY A 343 13.47 -62.84 -40.58
CA GLY A 343 14.79 -63.29 -41.02
C GLY A 343 14.82 -64.14 -42.32
N PRO A 344 16.02 -64.60 -42.74
CA PRO A 344 16.30 -65.00 -44.12
C PRO A 344 16.38 -66.52 -44.36
N GLY A 345 16.09 -66.93 -45.61
CA GLY A 345 16.28 -68.28 -46.16
C GLY A 345 17.13 -68.28 -47.47
N PRO A 346 17.61 -69.45 -47.96
CA PRO A 346 19.01 -69.58 -48.36
C PRO A 346 19.34 -69.69 -49.87
N ARG A 347 20.57 -69.24 -50.15
CA ARG A 347 21.59 -69.62 -51.15
C ARG A 347 21.24 -70.59 -52.29
N ARG A 348 21.66 -70.20 -53.51
CA ARG A 348 22.44 -71.06 -54.43
C ARG A 348 23.39 -70.25 -55.32
N THR A 349 24.45 -70.94 -55.74
CA THR A 349 25.79 -70.49 -56.14
C THR A 349 25.99 -70.34 -57.65
N GLY A 350 26.93 -69.47 -58.07
CA GLY A 350 27.82 -69.77 -59.20
C GLY A 350 28.13 -68.58 -60.14
N GLY A 351 29.43 -68.30 -60.34
CA GLY A 351 29.94 -67.62 -61.56
C GLY A 351 30.86 -66.41 -61.35
N ARG A 352 32.18 -66.65 -61.34
CA ARG A 352 33.28 -65.69 -61.63
C ARG A 352 33.05 -65.03 -63.02
N ARG A 353 33.42 -63.78 -63.37
CA ARG A 353 34.71 -63.04 -63.35
C ARG A 353 34.50 -61.62 -63.98
N PRO A 354 35.50 -60.74 -64.22
CA PRO A 354 35.56 -59.38 -63.63
C PRO A 354 35.45 -58.19 -64.61
N GLY A 355 35.36 -56.97 -64.05
CA GLY A 355 35.97 -55.77 -64.65
C GLY A 355 35.00 -54.73 -65.23
N ARG A 356 34.67 -53.70 -64.43
CA ARG A 356 34.39 -52.27 -64.80
C ARG A 356 33.79 -51.53 -63.59
N GLY A 357 34.61 -51.29 -62.56
CA GLY A 357 34.14 -50.88 -61.22
C GLY A 357 34.38 -49.43 -60.79
N VAL A 358 34.76 -48.52 -61.69
CA VAL A 358 35.06 -47.12 -61.30
C VAL A 358 33.99 -46.14 -61.79
N LEU A 359 33.40 -46.35 -62.97
CA LEU A 359 32.42 -45.42 -63.53
C LEU A 359 31.05 -45.47 -62.83
N THR A 360 30.62 -46.65 -62.38
CA THR A 360 29.33 -46.85 -61.71
C THR A 360 29.31 -46.32 -60.28
N LEU A 361 30.46 -46.34 -59.59
CA LEU A 361 30.62 -45.76 -58.26
C LEU A 361 30.53 -44.22 -58.31
N VAL A 362 31.17 -43.59 -59.30
CA VAL A 362 31.14 -42.13 -59.48
C VAL A 362 29.73 -41.64 -59.86
N ALA A 363 29.02 -42.37 -60.73
CA ALA A 363 27.65 -42.03 -61.09
C ALA A 363 26.68 -42.13 -59.89
N ALA A 364 26.85 -43.15 -59.04
CA ALA A 364 26.04 -43.30 -57.83
C ALA A 364 26.31 -42.18 -56.80
N VAL A 365 27.58 -41.77 -56.63
CA VAL A 365 27.95 -40.66 -55.74
C VAL A 365 27.41 -39.32 -56.26
N LEU A 366 27.48 -39.07 -57.57
CA LEU A 366 26.90 -37.86 -58.18
C LEU A 366 25.38 -37.82 -58.07
N LEU A 367 24.70 -38.97 -58.15
CA LEU A 367 23.26 -39.04 -58.00
C LEU A 367 22.84 -38.82 -56.53
N VAL A 368 23.61 -39.34 -55.56
CA VAL A 368 23.39 -39.06 -54.14
C VAL A 368 23.72 -37.60 -53.79
N LEU A 369 24.75 -36.99 -54.39
CA LEU A 369 25.06 -35.56 -54.24
C LEU A 369 24.02 -34.66 -54.92
N GLY A 370 23.48 -35.07 -56.08
CA GLY A 370 22.43 -34.34 -56.80
C GLY A 370 21.07 -34.40 -56.09
N VAL A 371 20.70 -35.57 -55.57
CA VAL A 371 19.49 -35.74 -54.75
C VAL A 371 19.66 -35.07 -53.38
N GLY A 372 20.83 -35.18 -52.74
CA GLY A 372 21.16 -34.48 -51.50
C GLY A 372 21.17 -32.96 -51.67
N GLY A 373 21.72 -32.45 -52.78
CA GLY A 373 21.70 -31.03 -53.14
C GLY A 373 20.30 -30.53 -53.49
N GLY A 374 19.48 -31.34 -54.17
CA GLY A 374 18.08 -31.02 -54.47
C GLY A 374 17.21 -30.98 -53.23
N VAL A 375 17.38 -31.92 -52.30
CA VAL A 375 16.69 -31.94 -51.00
C VAL A 375 17.13 -30.78 -50.11
N TRP A 376 18.42 -30.41 -50.13
CA TRP A 376 18.94 -29.22 -49.42
C TRP A 376 18.38 -27.91 -50.00
N TYR A 377 18.31 -27.79 -51.33
CA TYR A 377 17.79 -26.61 -52.02
C TYR A 377 16.28 -26.39 -51.77
N ILE A 378 15.49 -27.47 -51.75
CA ILE A 378 14.04 -27.40 -51.55
C ILE A 378 13.67 -27.17 -50.07
N ASN A 379 14.45 -27.68 -49.11
CA ASN A 379 14.06 -27.64 -47.70
C ASN A 379 14.67 -26.48 -46.88
N SER A 380 15.75 -25.84 -47.33
CA SER A 380 16.45 -24.81 -46.52
C SER A 380 16.68 -23.44 -47.18
N GLY A 381 16.50 -23.28 -48.50
CA GLY A 381 16.87 -22.05 -49.22
C GLY A 381 15.80 -20.96 -49.39
N GLN A 382 14.51 -21.25 -49.12
CA GLN A 382 13.40 -20.34 -49.50
C GLN A 382 12.82 -19.48 -48.36
N PHE A 383 13.31 -19.65 -47.13
CA PHE A 383 12.78 -18.96 -45.96
C PHE A 383 13.89 -18.19 -45.25
N THR A 384 13.61 -16.94 -44.95
CA THR A 384 14.45 -16.08 -44.11
C THR A 384 13.69 -15.72 -42.82
N LYS A 385 14.40 -15.22 -41.83
CA LYS A 385 13.81 -14.78 -40.56
C LYS A 385 13.67 -13.27 -40.55
N VAL A 386 12.57 -12.77 -40.01
CA VAL A 386 12.38 -11.32 -39.82
C VAL A 386 13.41 -10.82 -38.78
N PRO A 387 14.30 -9.87 -39.13
CA PRO A 387 15.25 -9.31 -38.18
C PRO A 387 14.53 -8.44 -37.13
N PRO A 388 15.08 -8.30 -35.91
CA PRO A 388 14.51 -7.41 -34.91
C PRO A 388 14.67 -5.94 -35.33
N VAL A 389 13.54 -5.26 -35.49
CA VAL A 389 13.45 -3.84 -35.90
C VAL A 389 12.60 -2.98 -34.93
N LEU A 390 12.13 -3.56 -33.83
CA LEU A 390 11.40 -2.84 -32.78
C LEU A 390 12.27 -1.73 -32.17
N GLY A 391 11.66 -0.58 -31.88
CA GLY A 391 12.36 0.58 -31.31
C GLY A 391 13.31 1.31 -32.27
N LYS A 392 13.40 0.89 -33.54
CA LYS A 392 14.15 1.60 -34.58
C LYS A 392 13.25 2.59 -35.31
N THR A 393 13.87 3.59 -35.93
CA THR A 393 13.17 4.48 -36.86
C THR A 393 12.77 3.73 -38.13
N GLU A 394 11.78 4.24 -38.85
CA GLU A 394 11.34 3.66 -40.12
C GLU A 394 12.51 3.47 -41.10
N ALA A 395 13.37 4.48 -41.23
CA ALA A 395 14.54 4.43 -42.11
C ALA A 395 15.53 3.32 -41.73
N GLN A 396 15.79 3.14 -40.44
CA GLN A 396 16.70 2.09 -39.94
C GLN A 396 16.11 0.70 -40.07
N ALA A 397 14.80 0.56 -39.87
CA ALA A 397 14.11 -0.71 -40.04
C ALA A 397 14.05 -1.12 -41.51
N ARG A 398 13.81 -0.16 -42.41
CA ARG A 398 13.84 -0.37 -43.85
C ARG A 398 15.20 -0.88 -44.32
N ASP A 399 16.29 -0.21 -43.95
CA ASP A 399 17.65 -0.65 -44.25
C ASP A 399 17.95 -2.06 -43.72
N ARG A 400 17.47 -2.39 -42.52
CA ARG A 400 17.70 -3.69 -41.88
C ARG A 400 16.86 -4.81 -42.52
N LEU A 401 15.64 -4.50 -42.96
CA LEU A 401 14.78 -5.43 -43.70
C LEU A 401 15.33 -5.67 -45.11
N ASP A 402 15.76 -4.62 -45.80
CA ASP A 402 16.37 -4.71 -47.13
C ASP A 402 17.64 -5.57 -47.10
N LYS A 403 18.51 -5.38 -46.09
CA LYS A 403 19.70 -6.24 -45.86
C LYS A 403 19.37 -7.70 -45.59
N ALA A 404 18.19 -8.00 -45.05
CA ALA A 404 17.70 -9.35 -44.82
C ALA A 404 16.94 -9.94 -46.03
N GLY A 405 16.86 -9.19 -47.15
CA GLY A 405 16.14 -9.59 -48.35
C GLY A 405 14.62 -9.51 -48.22
N LEU A 406 14.11 -8.68 -47.30
CA LEU A 406 12.69 -8.45 -47.01
C LEU A 406 12.27 -7.05 -47.43
N ARG A 407 11.01 -6.88 -47.83
CA ARG A 407 10.46 -5.58 -48.22
C ARG A 407 9.62 -4.99 -47.08
N VAL A 408 9.58 -3.67 -46.98
CA VAL A 408 8.58 -3.00 -46.12
C VAL A 408 7.21 -3.05 -46.80
N GLY A 409 6.21 -3.54 -46.07
CA GLY A 409 4.81 -3.58 -46.47
C GLY A 409 4.06 -2.30 -46.12
N SER A 410 2.86 -2.43 -45.55
CA SER A 410 2.07 -1.28 -45.08
C SER A 410 2.66 -0.67 -43.80
N VAL A 411 2.68 0.66 -43.74
CA VAL A 411 3.07 1.42 -42.56
C VAL A 411 1.80 1.96 -41.90
N GLN A 412 1.53 1.52 -40.67
CA GLN A 412 0.41 1.97 -39.85
C GLN A 412 0.93 2.81 -38.69
N HIS A 413 0.06 3.65 -38.13
CA HIS A 413 0.38 4.50 -36.99
C HIS A 413 -0.50 4.11 -35.80
N ALA A 414 0.08 4.06 -34.61
CA ALA A 414 -0.63 3.81 -33.37
C ALA A 414 -0.02 4.62 -32.22
N TYR A 415 -0.85 4.98 -31.23
CA TYR A 415 -0.36 5.59 -29.99
C TYR A 415 0.30 4.54 -29.11
N SER A 416 1.40 4.91 -28.47
CA SER A 416 2.11 4.04 -27.54
C SER A 416 2.77 4.87 -26.45
N ASP A 417 2.50 4.51 -25.21
CA ASP A 417 3.11 5.13 -24.03
C ASP A 417 4.54 4.62 -23.77
N THR A 418 4.92 3.53 -24.42
CA THR A 418 6.19 2.82 -24.19
C THR A 418 7.22 3.04 -25.31
N VAL A 419 6.76 3.42 -26.51
CA VAL A 419 7.60 3.52 -27.71
C VAL A 419 7.69 4.97 -28.15
N GLN A 420 8.91 5.49 -28.33
CA GLN A 420 9.14 6.88 -28.72
C GLN A 420 8.48 7.18 -30.08
N ARG A 421 7.92 8.39 -30.21
CA ARG A 421 7.34 8.86 -31.47
C ARG A 421 8.31 8.68 -32.64
N GLY A 422 7.83 8.12 -33.74
CA GLY A 422 8.59 7.85 -34.96
C GLY A 422 9.40 6.54 -34.92
N THR A 423 9.21 5.70 -33.89
CA THR A 423 9.84 4.37 -33.82
C THR A 423 8.82 3.24 -33.87
N ILE A 424 9.25 2.05 -34.29
CA ILE A 424 8.36 0.93 -34.58
C ILE A 424 7.89 0.24 -33.29
N ILE A 425 6.58 0.14 -33.12
CA ILE A 425 5.86 -0.54 -32.03
C ILE A 425 5.79 -2.04 -32.29
N SER A 426 5.44 -2.44 -33.50
CA SER A 426 5.24 -3.84 -33.86
C SER A 426 5.47 -4.05 -35.35
N THR A 427 5.69 -5.31 -35.72
CA THR A 427 5.77 -5.75 -37.10
C THR A 427 4.91 -6.98 -37.33
N ASP A 428 4.37 -7.11 -38.54
CA ASP A 428 3.64 -8.30 -38.98
C ASP A 428 4.19 -8.79 -40.33
N PRO A 429 4.83 -9.97 -40.40
CA PRO A 429 5.11 -10.91 -39.31
C PRO A 429 6.07 -10.36 -38.24
N GLY A 430 5.94 -10.86 -37.01
CA GLY A 430 6.77 -10.46 -35.87
C GLY A 430 8.26 -10.82 -36.02
N ALA A 431 9.11 -10.20 -35.20
CA ALA A 431 10.56 -10.48 -35.19
C ALA A 431 10.84 -11.98 -34.96
N GLY A 432 11.74 -12.56 -35.76
CA GLY A 432 12.08 -13.99 -35.71
C GLY A 432 11.12 -14.92 -36.47
N ALA A 433 9.97 -14.43 -36.93
CA ALA A 433 9.03 -15.21 -37.74
C ALA A 433 9.67 -15.67 -39.06
N ARG A 434 9.29 -16.87 -39.51
CA ARG A 434 9.74 -17.42 -40.80
C ARG A 434 8.88 -16.84 -41.91
N ILE A 435 9.51 -16.10 -42.81
CA ILE A 435 8.86 -15.50 -43.98
C ILE A 435 9.60 -15.97 -45.24
N ARG A 436 8.86 -16.08 -46.35
CA ARG A 436 9.48 -16.39 -47.65
C ARG A 436 10.52 -15.33 -48.00
N SER A 437 11.61 -15.74 -48.65
CA SER A 437 12.58 -14.80 -49.22
C SER A 437 11.85 -13.79 -50.13
N HIS A 438 12.13 -12.49 -49.97
CA HIS A 438 11.40 -11.36 -50.61
C HIS A 438 9.97 -11.08 -50.10
N GLY A 439 9.56 -11.65 -48.97
CA GLY A 439 8.30 -11.31 -48.32
C GLY A 439 8.27 -9.87 -47.80
N SER A 440 7.05 -9.34 -47.63
CA SER A 440 6.82 -7.99 -47.08
C SER A 440 6.49 -8.06 -45.59
N VAL A 441 7.00 -7.10 -44.82
CA VAL A 441 6.74 -6.95 -43.38
C VAL A 441 6.02 -5.62 -43.15
N ALA A 442 4.80 -5.67 -42.61
CA ALA A 442 4.06 -4.49 -42.19
C ALA A 442 4.67 -3.90 -40.91
N LEU A 443 4.72 -2.57 -40.82
CA LEU A 443 5.30 -1.84 -39.68
C LEU A 443 4.22 -0.99 -39.03
N THR A 444 4.19 -0.97 -37.70
CA THR A 444 3.37 -0.02 -36.93
C THR A 444 4.29 0.98 -36.23
N LEU A 445 4.18 2.26 -36.55
CA LEU A 445 4.96 3.36 -35.97
C LEU A 445 4.22 3.97 -34.78
N SER A 446 4.99 4.38 -33.78
CA SER A 446 4.48 5.12 -32.63
C SER A 446 4.27 6.59 -32.96
N ASP A 447 3.08 7.10 -32.65
CA ASP A 447 2.82 8.54 -32.60
C ASP A 447 3.16 9.16 -31.22
N GLY A 448 3.62 8.34 -30.27
CA GLY A 448 3.85 8.71 -28.87
C GLY A 448 2.62 8.50 -27.99
N PRO A 449 2.66 8.97 -26.72
CA PRO A 449 1.51 8.88 -25.83
C PRO A 449 0.38 9.79 -26.31
N GLU A 450 -0.87 9.34 -26.17
CA GLU A 450 -2.04 10.16 -26.50
C GLU A 450 -2.15 11.32 -25.51
N THR A 451 -2.18 12.56 -26.02
CA THR A 451 -2.28 13.78 -25.20
C THR A 451 -3.56 14.54 -25.46
N VAL A 452 -4.22 14.95 -24.38
CA VAL A 452 -5.44 15.75 -24.33
C VAL A 452 -5.12 17.07 -23.64
N ARG A 453 -5.68 18.17 -24.15
CA ARG A 453 -5.57 19.49 -23.53
C ARG A 453 -6.55 19.66 -22.39
N VAL A 454 -6.09 20.11 -21.22
CA VAL A 454 -6.96 20.37 -20.08
C VAL A 454 -7.98 21.46 -20.42
N PRO A 455 -9.30 21.19 -20.34
CA PRO A 455 -10.33 22.18 -20.63
C PRO A 455 -10.40 23.25 -19.53
N ASP A 456 -10.87 24.45 -19.88
CA ASP A 456 -11.18 25.47 -18.86
C ASP A 456 -12.47 25.09 -18.11
N LEU A 457 -12.34 24.95 -16.79
CA LEU A 457 -13.41 24.56 -15.87
C LEU A 457 -13.75 25.66 -14.86
N LYS A 458 -13.10 26.83 -14.93
CA LYS A 458 -13.33 27.91 -13.97
C LYS A 458 -14.79 28.38 -13.98
N GLY A 459 -15.38 28.52 -12.81
CA GLY A 459 -16.78 28.91 -12.62
C GLY A 459 -17.81 27.82 -12.92
N MET A 460 -17.38 26.63 -13.36
CA MET A 460 -18.29 25.52 -13.63
C MET A 460 -18.64 24.78 -12.33
N ALA A 461 -19.90 24.35 -12.18
CA ALA A 461 -20.31 23.48 -11.08
C ALA A 461 -19.52 22.15 -11.10
N LEU A 462 -19.15 21.64 -9.92
CA LEU A 462 -18.28 20.47 -9.77
C LEU A 462 -18.72 19.26 -10.62
N ASP A 463 -20.01 18.94 -10.65
CA ASP A 463 -20.50 17.77 -11.40
C ASP A 463 -20.37 17.95 -12.92
N LYS A 464 -20.63 19.17 -13.41
CA LYS A 464 -20.43 19.51 -14.83
C LYS A 464 -18.95 19.51 -15.19
N ALA A 465 -18.08 20.00 -14.30
CA ALA A 465 -16.64 20.00 -14.50
C ALA A 465 -16.08 18.57 -14.60
N ARG A 466 -16.53 17.66 -13.72
CA ARG A 466 -16.19 16.23 -13.76
C ARG A 466 -16.64 15.56 -15.05
N ALA A 467 -17.87 15.84 -15.50
CA ALA A 467 -18.40 15.30 -16.75
C ALA A 467 -17.61 15.82 -17.97
N ARG A 468 -17.21 17.09 -17.96
CA ARG A 468 -16.39 17.70 -19.02
C ARG A 468 -15.01 17.07 -19.10
N LEU A 469 -14.34 16.83 -17.96
CA LEU A 469 -13.05 16.13 -17.94
C LEU A 469 -13.15 14.74 -18.57
N LYS A 470 -14.13 13.93 -18.14
CA LYS A 470 -14.33 12.57 -18.69
C LYS A 470 -14.61 12.58 -20.19
N LYS A 471 -15.38 13.57 -20.68
CA LYS A 471 -15.68 13.72 -22.10
C LYS A 471 -14.43 14.01 -22.94
N GLU A 472 -13.49 14.79 -22.42
CA GLU A 472 -12.22 15.07 -23.09
C GLU A 472 -11.22 13.91 -22.96
N GLY A 473 -11.54 12.85 -22.19
CA GLY A 473 -10.61 11.74 -21.94
C GLY A 473 -9.63 12.02 -20.81
N LEU A 474 -10.00 12.88 -19.84
CA LEU A 474 -9.26 13.13 -18.60
C LEU A 474 -10.06 12.64 -17.39
N GLU A 475 -9.39 12.31 -16.29
CA GLU A 475 -10.06 11.86 -15.07
C GLU A 475 -10.16 12.99 -14.04
N PRO A 476 -11.28 13.09 -13.29
CA PRO A 476 -11.36 14.03 -12.17
C PRO A 476 -10.49 13.53 -11.01
N GLY A 477 -9.53 14.36 -10.60
CA GLY A 477 -8.60 14.08 -9.50
C GLY A 477 -9.10 14.54 -8.14
N MET A 478 -8.15 14.86 -7.26
CA MET A 478 -8.43 15.34 -5.90
C MET A 478 -9.21 16.65 -5.91
N VAL A 479 -10.27 16.73 -5.10
CA VAL A 479 -11.08 17.96 -4.94
C VAL A 479 -10.74 18.62 -3.62
N SER A 480 -10.05 19.76 -3.67
CA SER A 480 -9.82 20.61 -2.50
C SER A 480 -10.85 21.74 -2.47
N ARG A 481 -11.03 22.37 -1.31
CA ARG A 481 -11.98 23.47 -1.14
C ARG A 481 -11.28 24.71 -0.59
N ALA A 482 -11.49 25.86 -1.23
CA ALA A 482 -10.94 27.15 -0.83
C ALA A 482 -12.03 28.22 -0.82
N PHE A 483 -11.85 29.28 -0.02
CA PHE A 483 -12.73 30.46 -0.10
C PHE A 483 -12.42 31.25 -1.36
N SER A 484 -13.44 31.84 -1.97
CA SER A 484 -13.28 32.69 -3.15
C SER A 484 -14.36 33.76 -3.16
N GLU A 485 -13.95 35.00 -3.42
CA GLU A 485 -14.86 36.13 -3.54
C GLU A 485 -15.61 36.13 -4.88
N ASP A 486 -14.94 35.68 -5.95
CA ASP A 486 -15.43 35.75 -7.33
C ASP A 486 -16.20 34.51 -7.78
N VAL A 487 -16.01 33.37 -7.11
CA VAL A 487 -16.53 32.08 -7.55
C VAL A 487 -17.61 31.59 -6.60
N ALA A 488 -18.81 31.36 -7.16
CA ALA A 488 -19.96 30.86 -6.41
C ALA A 488 -19.66 29.54 -5.67
N LYS A 489 -20.27 29.36 -4.50
CA LYS A 489 -20.16 28.15 -3.67
C LYS A 489 -20.45 26.89 -4.50
N GLY A 490 -19.54 25.92 -4.48
CA GLY A 490 -19.66 24.67 -5.24
C GLY A 490 -19.19 24.71 -6.70
N ALA A 491 -18.74 25.87 -7.20
CA ALA A 491 -18.10 25.99 -8.51
C ALA A 491 -16.57 25.88 -8.42
N VAL A 492 -15.93 25.45 -9.51
CA VAL A 492 -14.48 25.28 -9.60
C VAL A 492 -13.78 26.64 -9.69
N ILE A 493 -12.81 26.88 -8.82
CA ILE A 493 -11.94 28.05 -8.79
C ILE A 493 -10.79 27.87 -9.80
N SER A 494 -10.13 26.71 -9.73
CA SER A 494 -8.96 26.40 -10.56
C SER A 494 -8.78 24.89 -10.68
N THR A 495 -7.96 24.50 -11.65
CA THR A 495 -7.50 23.13 -11.86
C THR A 495 -5.99 23.05 -11.69
N ASP A 496 -5.49 21.91 -11.22
CA ASP A 496 -4.07 21.60 -11.25
C ASP A 496 -3.87 20.23 -11.93
N PRO A 497 -3.22 20.17 -13.09
CA PRO A 497 -2.64 21.26 -13.89
C PRO A 497 -3.68 22.26 -14.42
N GLY A 498 -3.23 23.49 -14.68
CA GLY A 498 -4.07 24.59 -15.19
C GLY A 498 -4.66 24.33 -16.58
N ALA A 499 -5.72 25.06 -16.92
CA ALA A 499 -6.37 25.00 -18.21
C ALA A 499 -5.40 25.30 -19.36
N GLY A 500 -5.54 24.58 -20.49
CA GLY A 500 -4.71 24.73 -21.68
C GLY A 500 -3.39 23.94 -21.67
N ILE A 501 -3.03 23.30 -20.55
CA ILE A 501 -1.85 22.43 -20.47
C ILE A 501 -2.18 21.08 -21.10
N ASP A 502 -1.27 20.55 -21.93
CA ASP A 502 -1.43 19.22 -22.52
C ASP A 502 -1.04 18.14 -21.50
N ARG A 503 -1.89 17.15 -21.32
CA ARG A 503 -1.71 16.01 -20.42
C ARG A 503 -2.03 14.71 -21.11
N ARG A 504 -1.53 13.59 -20.59
CA ARG A 504 -1.84 12.29 -21.19
C ARG A 504 -3.33 11.99 -21.05
N ALA A 505 -3.92 11.33 -22.03
CA ALA A 505 -5.26 10.78 -21.87
C ALA A 505 -5.33 9.92 -20.59
N GLY A 506 -6.42 10.02 -19.84
CA GLY A 506 -6.61 9.37 -18.54
C GLY A 506 -5.91 10.04 -17.35
N SER A 507 -5.19 11.15 -17.53
CA SER A 507 -4.56 11.87 -16.43
C SER A 507 -5.60 12.44 -15.45
N ALA A 508 -5.34 12.34 -14.15
CA ALA A 508 -6.17 12.94 -13.12
C ALA A 508 -5.89 14.45 -13.00
N ILE A 509 -6.94 15.28 -13.05
CA ILE A 509 -6.86 16.74 -12.89
C ILE A 509 -7.46 17.13 -11.55
N ALA A 510 -6.64 17.69 -10.66
CA ALA A 510 -7.12 18.18 -9.37
C ALA A 510 -7.99 19.42 -9.54
N LEU A 511 -9.02 19.56 -8.71
CA LEU A 511 -10.01 20.64 -8.77
C LEU A 511 -10.02 21.38 -7.44
N VAL A 512 -9.90 22.70 -7.47
CA VAL A 512 -10.15 23.56 -6.31
C VAL A 512 -11.56 24.10 -6.42
N VAL A 513 -12.41 23.85 -5.43
CA VAL A 513 -13.83 24.26 -5.44
C VAL A 513 -14.09 25.34 -4.40
N SER A 514 -14.95 26.30 -4.74
CA SER A 514 -15.30 27.39 -3.85
C SER A 514 -16.16 26.93 -2.67
N LYS A 515 -15.73 27.30 -1.46
CA LYS A 515 -16.55 27.24 -0.23
C LYS A 515 -17.60 28.34 -0.18
N GLY A 516 -17.47 29.36 -1.03
CA GLY A 516 -18.24 30.61 -0.97
C GLY A 516 -17.37 31.79 -0.58
N ARG A 517 -18.00 32.96 -0.49
CA ARG A 517 -17.36 34.20 -0.05
C ARG A 517 -17.00 34.07 1.44
N PRO A 518 -15.75 34.35 1.83
CA PRO A 518 -15.34 34.28 3.23
C PRO A 518 -16.05 35.39 4.03
N VAL A 519 -16.58 35.02 5.19
CA VAL A 519 -17.19 35.89 6.18
C VAL A 519 -16.48 35.64 7.50
N ASP A 520 -16.08 36.70 8.19
CA ASP A 520 -15.48 36.61 9.52
C ASP A 520 -16.60 36.37 10.55
N VAL A 521 -16.44 35.36 11.39
CA VAL A 521 -17.44 34.98 12.40
C VAL A 521 -17.27 35.90 13.63
N PRO A 522 -18.28 36.75 13.95
CA PRO A 522 -18.22 37.60 15.14
C PRO A 522 -18.22 36.76 16.43
N ASP A 523 -17.66 37.32 17.50
CA ASP A 523 -17.74 36.74 18.84
C ASP A 523 -19.06 37.16 19.48
N VAL A 524 -19.92 36.19 19.76
CA VAL A 524 -21.22 36.36 20.41
C VAL A 524 -21.27 35.63 21.76
N THR A 525 -20.10 35.27 22.31
CA THR A 525 -19.99 34.62 23.63
C THR A 525 -20.38 35.61 24.73
N GLY A 526 -21.20 35.17 25.69
CA GLY A 526 -21.74 36.01 26.77
C GLY A 526 -22.95 36.86 26.37
N GLU A 527 -23.34 36.87 25.10
CA GLU A 527 -24.54 37.58 24.65
C GLU A 527 -25.82 36.78 24.89
N ASP A 528 -26.94 37.49 24.98
CA ASP A 528 -28.27 36.88 24.96
C ASP A 528 -28.55 36.25 23.59
N LEU A 529 -29.29 35.14 23.58
CA LEU A 529 -29.56 34.37 22.36
C LEU A 529 -30.14 35.21 21.22
N ASP A 530 -31.00 36.18 21.51
CA ASP A 530 -31.64 36.99 20.48
C ASP A 530 -30.70 38.07 19.91
N GLN A 531 -29.78 38.59 20.73
CA GLN A 531 -28.72 39.49 20.29
C GLN A 531 -27.70 38.73 19.42
N ALA A 532 -27.22 37.59 19.90
CA ALA A 532 -26.31 36.71 19.18
C ALA A 532 -26.86 36.26 17.81
N LYS A 533 -28.18 36.01 17.73
CA LYS A 533 -28.84 35.72 16.45
C LYS A 533 -28.83 36.90 15.48
N SER A 534 -29.04 38.11 15.98
CA SER A 534 -29.02 39.33 15.18
C SER A 534 -27.62 39.55 14.61
N ASP A 535 -26.60 39.50 15.45
CA ASP A 535 -25.22 39.82 15.05
C ASP A 535 -24.65 38.80 14.06
N LEU A 536 -25.00 37.52 14.22
CA LEU A 536 -24.65 36.48 13.24
C LEU A 536 -25.44 36.61 11.93
N ALA A 537 -26.72 37.01 11.99
CA ALA A 537 -27.51 37.23 10.78
C ALA A 537 -27.03 38.46 10.00
N ASP A 538 -26.62 39.53 10.67
CA ASP A 538 -26.04 40.74 10.07
C ASP A 538 -24.69 40.45 9.42
N ALA A 539 -23.92 39.50 9.97
CA ALA A 539 -22.73 38.96 9.32
C ALA A 539 -23.04 38.05 8.11
N GLY A 540 -24.31 37.69 7.86
CA GLY A 540 -24.72 36.81 6.77
C GLY A 540 -24.55 35.32 7.08
N LEU A 541 -24.60 34.94 8.36
CA LEU A 541 -24.48 33.56 8.84
C LEU A 541 -25.83 33.06 9.37
N GLU A 542 -26.07 31.76 9.23
CA GLU A 542 -27.26 31.12 9.80
C GLU A 542 -27.00 30.69 11.25
N VAL A 543 -28.01 30.68 12.11
CA VAL A 543 -27.84 30.32 13.52
C VAL A 543 -28.60 29.06 13.88
N LYS A 544 -27.92 28.13 14.55
CA LYS A 544 -28.52 26.92 15.11
C LYS A 544 -28.22 26.84 16.60
N VAL A 545 -29.24 26.63 17.42
CA VAL A 545 -29.04 26.42 18.85
C VAL A 545 -28.84 24.93 19.13
N ALA A 546 -27.77 24.59 19.82
CA ALA A 546 -27.53 23.24 20.31
C ALA A 546 -28.60 22.86 21.33
N ALA A 547 -29.07 21.61 21.25
CA ALA A 547 -30.04 21.08 22.23
C ALA A 547 -29.38 20.91 23.62
N GLU A 548 -28.07 20.66 23.63
CA GLU A 548 -27.27 20.56 24.84
C GLU A 548 -26.93 21.95 25.38
N ARG A 549 -26.98 22.09 26.70
CA ARG A 549 -26.54 23.28 27.42
C ARG A 549 -25.42 22.91 28.39
N VAL A 550 -24.47 23.81 28.58
CA VAL A 550 -23.27 23.58 29.41
C VAL A 550 -23.27 24.53 30.60
N ASN A 551 -22.59 24.15 31.69
CA ASN A 551 -22.32 25.09 32.76
C ASN A 551 -21.18 26.02 32.31
N SER A 552 -21.34 27.32 32.50
CA SER A 552 -20.31 28.34 32.28
C SER A 552 -20.50 29.47 33.30
N ASP A 553 -19.55 30.40 33.32
CA ASP A 553 -19.62 31.58 34.19
C ASP A 553 -20.69 32.59 33.71
N ASP A 554 -21.22 32.41 32.50
CA ASP A 554 -22.27 33.24 31.91
C ASP A 554 -23.65 32.92 32.49
N ASP A 555 -24.55 33.91 32.45
CA ASP A 555 -25.89 33.77 32.99
C ASP A 555 -26.70 32.69 32.24
N PRO A 556 -27.62 31.97 32.92
CA PRO A 556 -28.46 30.97 32.27
C PRO A 556 -29.22 31.54 31.07
N GLY A 557 -28.99 30.96 29.89
CA GLY A 557 -29.62 31.41 28.63
C GLY A 557 -28.74 32.27 27.73
N GLN A 558 -27.59 32.74 28.21
CA GLN A 558 -26.56 33.38 27.38
C GLN A 558 -25.76 32.34 26.59
N VAL A 559 -25.07 32.79 25.54
CA VAL A 559 -24.20 31.94 24.72
C VAL A 559 -22.93 31.60 25.49
N ALA A 560 -22.79 30.34 25.91
CA ALA A 560 -21.59 29.84 26.57
C ALA A 560 -20.48 29.49 25.57
N ARG A 561 -20.87 28.97 24.39
CA ARG A 561 -19.93 28.55 23.34
C ARG A 561 -20.55 28.71 21.96
N GLN A 562 -19.73 29.11 20.98
CA GLN A 562 -20.09 29.11 19.56
C GLN A 562 -19.17 28.20 18.75
N SER A 563 -19.69 27.65 17.64
CA SER A 563 -18.92 26.87 16.67
C SER A 563 -19.38 27.18 15.25
N PRO A 564 -18.52 27.69 14.35
CA PRO A 564 -17.10 28.02 14.54
C PRO A 564 -16.84 29.07 15.63
N GLY A 565 -15.65 29.00 16.25
CA GLY A 565 -15.23 29.93 17.30
C GLY A 565 -15.03 31.36 16.80
N ALA A 566 -14.97 32.31 17.73
CA ALA A 566 -14.71 33.72 17.46
C ALA A 566 -13.47 33.94 16.58
N GLY A 567 -13.57 34.84 15.59
CA GLY A 567 -12.48 35.14 14.66
C GLY A 567 -12.19 34.05 13.61
N GLY A 568 -13.00 32.98 13.58
CA GLY A 568 -12.98 31.99 12.51
C GLY A 568 -13.50 32.55 11.19
N ARG A 569 -13.20 31.87 10.07
CA ARG A 569 -13.78 32.17 8.75
C ARG A 569 -14.81 31.11 8.37
N ALA A 570 -16.02 31.57 8.08
CA ALA A 570 -17.12 30.77 7.54
C ALA A 570 -17.45 31.25 6.11
N ALA A 571 -18.23 30.48 5.36
CA ALA A 571 -18.80 30.99 4.12
C ALA A 571 -20.10 31.75 4.40
N GLU A 572 -20.43 32.73 3.56
CA GLU A 572 -21.75 33.37 3.56
C GLU A 572 -22.86 32.30 3.49
N GLY A 573 -23.81 32.37 4.42
CA GLY A 573 -24.89 31.40 4.62
C GLY A 573 -24.49 30.08 5.31
N ASP A 574 -23.28 29.95 5.87
CA ASP A 574 -22.94 28.82 6.73
C ASP A 574 -23.59 28.94 8.12
N THR A 575 -23.84 27.80 8.76
CA THR A 575 -24.51 27.74 10.07
C THR A 575 -23.50 27.79 11.23
N VAL A 576 -23.66 28.76 12.13
CA VAL A 576 -22.99 28.84 13.43
C VAL A 576 -23.86 28.20 14.49
N THR A 577 -23.29 27.24 15.22
CA THR A 577 -23.96 26.54 16.31
C THR A 577 -23.67 27.22 17.65
N LEU A 578 -24.71 27.64 18.35
CA LEU A 578 -24.64 28.26 19.68
C LEU A 578 -25.01 27.27 20.77
N THR A 579 -24.19 27.16 21.80
CA THR A 579 -24.43 26.36 23.00
C THR A 579 -24.74 27.32 24.15
N LEU A 580 -25.88 27.14 24.80
CA LEU A 580 -26.33 28.04 25.86
C LEU A 580 -25.79 27.63 27.23
N SER A 581 -25.61 28.62 28.09
CA SER A 581 -25.25 28.45 29.50
C SER A 581 -26.43 27.93 30.32
N LYS A 582 -26.13 27.05 31.28
CA LYS A 582 -27.00 26.65 32.39
C LYS A 582 -26.78 27.51 33.65
N GLY A 583 -25.84 28.44 33.61
CA GLY A 583 -25.25 29.12 34.76
C GLY A 583 -24.05 28.35 35.33
N PRO A 584 -23.42 28.89 36.39
CA PRO A 584 -22.28 28.25 37.04
C PRO A 584 -22.67 26.91 37.68
N GLU A 585 -21.70 26.00 37.76
CA GLU A 585 -21.90 24.69 38.39
C GLU A 585 -22.14 24.86 39.90
N MET A 586 -23.37 24.58 40.35
CA MET A 586 -23.73 24.68 41.77
C MET A 586 -23.33 23.41 42.53
N VAL A 587 -22.47 23.52 43.53
CA VAL A 587 -22.01 22.42 44.39
C VAL A 587 -22.59 22.61 45.80
N GLU A 588 -22.91 21.51 46.48
CA GLU A 588 -23.36 21.56 47.89
C GLU A 588 -22.18 21.95 48.79
N VAL A 589 -22.43 22.90 49.69
CA VAL A 589 -21.44 23.38 50.66
C VAL A 589 -21.44 22.44 51.86
N PRO A 590 -20.32 21.75 52.16
CA PRO A 590 -20.20 20.94 53.38
C PRO A 590 -20.43 21.79 54.64
N ASP A 591 -21.07 21.21 55.65
CA ASP A 591 -21.10 21.81 56.99
C ASP A 591 -19.76 21.58 57.68
N VAL A 592 -19.03 22.65 57.94
CA VAL A 592 -17.75 22.63 58.67
C VAL A 592 -17.86 23.36 60.01
N THR A 593 -19.09 23.60 60.49
CA THR A 593 -19.33 24.28 61.76
C THR A 593 -18.90 23.38 62.92
N GLY A 594 -17.94 23.84 63.73
CA GLY A 594 -17.37 23.07 64.83
C GLY A 594 -16.13 22.26 64.48
N ASP A 595 -15.72 22.24 63.21
CA ASP A 595 -14.45 21.64 62.78
C ASP A 595 -13.26 22.56 63.07
N SER A 596 -12.05 21.98 63.07
CA SER A 596 -10.81 22.76 63.11
C SER A 596 -10.66 23.59 61.83
N VAL A 597 -10.01 24.75 61.90
CA VAL A 597 -9.81 25.61 60.72
C VAL A 597 -9.12 24.87 59.57
N ASP A 598 -8.13 24.02 59.88
CA ASP A 598 -7.40 23.23 58.89
C ASP A 598 -8.27 22.14 58.24
N ASP A 599 -9.10 21.45 59.04
CA ASP A 599 -10.02 20.42 58.53
C ASP A 599 -11.16 21.04 57.71
N ALA A 600 -11.69 22.17 58.17
CA ALA A 600 -12.72 22.94 57.48
C ALA A 600 -12.22 23.43 56.13
N LYS A 601 -11.01 24.00 56.09
CA LYS A 601 -10.38 24.46 54.85
C LYS A 601 -10.19 23.31 53.86
N LYS A 602 -9.63 22.20 54.33
CA LYS A 602 -9.41 21.01 53.49
C LYS A 602 -10.72 20.45 52.94
N THR A 603 -11.78 20.47 53.73
CA THR A 603 -13.11 19.95 53.34
C THR A 603 -13.79 20.87 52.31
N LEU A 604 -13.75 22.19 52.51
CA LEU A 604 -14.31 23.17 51.57
C LEU A 604 -13.50 23.26 50.26
N GLU A 605 -12.17 23.22 50.33
CA GLU A 605 -11.30 23.18 49.13
C GLU A 605 -11.48 21.87 48.35
N ALA A 606 -11.64 20.73 49.03
CA ALA A 606 -11.93 19.45 48.39
C ALA A 606 -13.31 19.44 47.70
N ALA A 607 -14.27 20.19 48.22
CA ALA A 607 -15.56 20.43 47.58
C ALA A 607 -15.48 21.46 46.42
N GLY A 608 -14.32 22.10 46.23
CA GLY A 608 -14.06 23.02 45.11
C GLY A 608 -14.37 24.48 45.42
N PHE A 609 -14.42 24.89 46.68
CA PHE A 609 -14.61 26.28 47.12
C PHE A 609 -13.28 26.94 47.50
N GLN A 610 -13.24 28.27 47.41
CA GLN A 610 -12.17 29.07 48.02
C GLN A 610 -12.56 29.41 49.45
N VAL A 611 -11.60 29.43 50.38
CA VAL A 611 -11.88 29.66 51.81
C VAL A 611 -11.24 30.96 52.25
N ASP A 612 -12.05 31.85 52.84
CA ASP A 612 -11.59 33.09 53.46
C ASP A 612 -11.79 33.02 54.98
N GLU A 613 -10.82 33.51 55.73
CA GLU A 613 -10.79 33.37 57.20
C GLU A 613 -11.05 34.72 57.88
N ASP A 614 -12.21 34.87 58.52
CA ASP A 614 -12.51 36.03 59.35
C ASP A 614 -12.14 35.75 60.82
N ARG A 615 -10.93 36.18 61.18
CA ARG A 615 -10.39 36.20 62.54
C ARG A 615 -10.63 37.60 63.12
N GLY A 616 -11.81 37.84 63.69
CA GLY A 616 -12.17 39.14 64.27
C GLY A 616 -11.14 39.69 65.29
N LEU A 617 -11.28 40.98 65.65
CA LEU A 617 -10.29 41.81 66.38
C LEU A 617 -9.80 41.29 67.76
N LEU A 618 -10.39 40.23 68.32
CA LEU A 618 -10.10 39.65 69.64
C LEU A 618 -9.73 38.14 69.61
N GLY A 619 -9.70 37.50 68.43
CA GLY A 619 -9.66 36.04 68.26
C GLY A 619 -8.29 35.46 67.88
N LEU A 620 -7.21 35.82 68.59
CA LEU A 620 -5.85 35.32 68.29
C LEU A 620 -5.57 33.88 68.79
N PHE A 621 -6.52 33.23 69.46
CA PHE A 621 -6.33 31.91 70.10
C PHE A 621 -7.39 30.86 69.73
N GLY A 622 -8.27 31.17 68.78
CA GLY A 622 -9.32 30.28 68.31
C GLY A 622 -8.87 29.40 67.15
N ASP A 623 -9.15 28.10 67.22
CA ASP A 623 -8.80 27.11 66.17
C ASP A 623 -10.02 26.40 65.58
N THR A 624 -11.23 26.80 65.99
CA THR A 624 -12.49 26.13 65.63
C THR A 624 -13.42 27.08 64.87
N VAL A 625 -14.10 26.56 63.84
CA VAL A 625 -15.07 27.31 63.03
C VAL A 625 -16.35 27.56 63.82
N LYS A 626 -16.71 28.82 63.98
CA LYS A 626 -17.94 29.27 64.65
C LYS A 626 -19.14 29.32 63.72
N LYS A 627 -18.90 29.76 62.48
CA LYS A 627 -19.92 30.03 61.47
C LYS A 627 -19.27 30.04 60.09
N GLN A 628 -20.01 29.64 59.07
CA GLN A 628 -19.68 29.78 57.65
C GLN A 628 -20.65 30.76 56.95
N SER A 629 -20.22 31.37 55.84
CA SER A 629 -20.99 32.37 55.10
C SER A 629 -22.19 31.80 54.34
N VAL A 630 -22.11 30.54 53.93
CA VAL A 630 -23.19 29.76 53.32
C VAL A 630 -23.43 28.55 54.22
N ASP A 631 -24.67 28.31 54.64
CA ASP A 631 -24.98 27.26 55.60
C ASP A 631 -24.71 25.87 55.01
N GLY A 632 -24.33 24.92 55.86
CA GLY A 632 -24.04 23.55 55.44
C GLY A 632 -25.28 22.87 54.84
N GLY A 633 -25.15 22.30 53.64
CA GLY A 633 -26.24 21.70 52.87
C GLY A 633 -26.88 22.64 51.84
N ASP A 634 -26.55 23.94 51.85
CA ASP A 634 -26.94 24.85 50.77
C ASP A 634 -26.02 24.70 49.55
N ARG A 635 -26.42 25.28 48.41
CA ARG A 635 -25.65 25.20 47.16
C ARG A 635 -25.02 26.54 46.82
N ALA A 636 -23.73 26.52 46.48
CA ALA A 636 -22.99 27.68 46.02
C ALA A 636 -22.27 27.38 44.69
N PRO A 637 -21.97 28.40 43.86
CA PRO A 637 -21.17 28.21 42.65
C PRO A 637 -19.81 27.60 42.98
N LYS A 638 -19.39 26.60 42.22
CA LYS A 638 -18.05 26.02 42.32
C LYS A 638 -16.99 27.11 42.12
N GLY A 639 -15.98 27.13 42.97
CA GLY A 639 -14.93 28.17 42.97
C GLY A 639 -15.31 29.46 43.70
N SER A 640 -16.55 29.59 44.20
CA SER A 640 -16.95 30.72 45.05
C SER A 640 -16.22 30.72 46.40
N THR A 641 -16.13 31.89 47.02
CA THR A 641 -15.48 32.06 48.32
C THR A 641 -16.46 31.85 49.48
N ILE A 642 -16.15 30.90 50.36
CA ILE A 642 -16.86 30.66 51.61
C ILE A 642 -16.03 31.26 52.75
N THR A 643 -16.58 32.25 53.44
CA THR A 643 -15.92 32.87 54.59
C THR A 643 -16.26 32.10 55.87
N ILE A 644 -15.24 31.63 56.57
CA ILE A 644 -15.38 30.99 57.90
C ILE A 644 -15.00 31.98 59.00
N THR A 645 -15.90 32.15 59.97
CA THR A 645 -15.66 32.98 61.16
C THR A 645 -15.12 32.10 62.28
N ILE A 646 -13.97 32.49 62.85
CA ILE A 646 -13.24 31.70 63.85
C ILE A 646 -13.57 32.20 65.27
N ARG A 647 -13.67 31.28 66.25
CA ARG A 647 -14.01 31.61 67.66
C ARG A 647 -12.85 31.48 68.61
#